data_AF-A0A7W0IWF4-F1
#
_entry.id   AF-A0A7W0IWF4-F1
#
_cell.length_a   1.000
_cell.length_b   1.000
_cell.length_c   1.000
_cell.angle_alpha   90.00
_cell.angle_beta   90.00
_cell.angle_gamma   90.00
#
_symmetry.space_group_name_H-M   'P 1'
#
loop_
_entity.id
_entity.type
_entity.pdbx_description
1 polymer ?
#
loop_
_entity_poly.entity_id
_entity_poly.type
_entity_poly.pdbx_seq_one_letter_code
_entity_poly.pdbx_strand_id
1 'polypeptide(L)'
;MKWSEFLETLETADPDLASPLAGRWDTSATNGLFPFLKDCLENILQGLIQETSYGRAVAFGYLSVSRSCGEEEILSYHKQVQRFGKIGPELGKLMAEHCVPVLALKDALLFQRFLEVIDIMLAKGAYTLYGPLRALDEICKNHDKASALAYLDLLGLTFSLDLTYKQARPFTYTLPKAVSSFSPSKKAFQIRQLHRVIQRDFELSDYFLDGVSKGLHLLSSQALDEFVEKGLAKYTGNKKSCAKFLSIDSKSGLDLFSDLQIAVPLSRVRQTIHRYIKARTGFSISLKALSELPRRFFTSGEEKPLVCSDGKTIYLPDEIGIFNQRHQNLEVYRCLAKFEIGFFEFGSFDFDLEKLRTRTHLHTETRTHGAVSDFEAFLNGFESPQLASDLFTLFEHGRIMDLSRKTYPGLVRKILPLYTSQWNSQSQKAIHANPLSLLYQEIVLNLPWQSHLIPQSFKNLLNSIPGTFRETMSADPCVESSAELVGLFYQDIKALFITGSKTNPPPFTVPFHRKIEGSFFYSGLQSMDEKAQGLKIRLEKLGIQTFQSDIRKKLVENNGALSASDIKSLVLKRNDSDSWKNDPDEKNTDEVNAVDFSNPDLSRLLEESGLTRTPAPEVTGSAFYYREWDDRLGDYLHNHTLVHEKTIPPKDNDFYENTLRRYQGLISRIKYAFEMLKPEELTLLRQWVEGDEFDYRALLDFVMDKKAGIIPSDRLYIKRIKQQRDVAVLLLVDLSRSTSNFVVDSTETVLDVEKQAIVLFCEALEVVGDQYAIAGFSGTG
;
A
#
# COMPACT_ATOMS: atom_id res chain seq x y z
N MET A 1 50.47 -3.68 -10.96
CA MET A 1 49.74 -4.79 -11.61
C MET A 1 48.76 -4.20 -12.60
N LYS A 2 48.67 -4.70 -13.83
CA LYS A 2 47.64 -4.24 -14.79
C LYS A 2 46.32 -4.97 -14.49
N TRP A 3 45.19 -4.33 -14.78
CA TRP A 3 43.86 -4.95 -14.55
C TRP A 3 43.66 -6.24 -15.37
N SER A 4 44.19 -6.30 -16.58
CA SER A 4 44.17 -7.52 -17.42
C SER A 4 44.87 -8.70 -16.74
N GLU A 5 46.02 -8.43 -16.10
CA GLU A 5 46.81 -9.43 -15.37
C GLU A 5 46.07 -9.89 -14.10
N PHE A 6 45.33 -9.00 -13.45
CA PHE A 6 44.49 -9.31 -12.28
C PHE A 6 43.37 -10.28 -12.64
N LEU A 7 42.66 -10.02 -13.74
CA LEU A 7 41.56 -10.86 -14.20
C LEU A 7 42.04 -12.23 -14.68
N GLU A 8 43.14 -12.29 -15.44
CA GLU A 8 43.73 -13.55 -15.91
C GLU A 8 44.13 -14.46 -14.74
N THR A 9 44.68 -13.87 -13.68
CA THR A 9 45.05 -14.61 -12.46
C THR A 9 43.81 -15.09 -11.70
N LEU A 10 42.75 -14.29 -11.62
CA LEU A 10 41.49 -14.70 -10.98
C LEU A 10 40.72 -15.75 -11.79
N GLU A 11 40.72 -15.64 -13.12
CA GLU A 11 40.08 -16.62 -14.01
C GLU A 11 40.74 -17.99 -13.88
N THR A 12 42.06 -18.02 -13.64
CA THR A 12 42.79 -19.24 -13.33
C THR A 12 42.41 -19.83 -11.96
N ALA A 13 42.06 -18.99 -10.98
CA ALA A 13 41.78 -19.40 -9.61
C ALA A 13 40.30 -19.75 -9.33
N ASP A 14 39.35 -18.98 -9.86
CA ASP A 14 37.90 -19.20 -9.75
C ASP A 14 37.17 -18.59 -10.98
N PRO A 15 36.94 -19.39 -12.05
CA PRO A 15 36.30 -18.93 -13.29
C PRO A 15 34.90 -18.35 -13.08
N ASP A 16 34.13 -18.92 -12.14
CA ASP A 16 32.76 -18.50 -11.81
C ASP A 16 32.74 -17.12 -11.13
N LEU A 17 33.84 -16.72 -10.47
CA LEU A 17 34.00 -15.40 -9.88
C LEU A 17 34.48 -14.36 -10.90
N ALA A 18 35.33 -14.77 -11.85
CA ALA A 18 35.89 -13.87 -12.86
C ALA A 18 34.83 -13.33 -13.83
N SER A 19 33.87 -14.16 -14.25
CA SER A 19 32.79 -13.78 -15.17
C SER A 19 31.90 -12.61 -14.68
N PRO A 20 31.31 -12.63 -13.46
CA PRO A 20 30.50 -11.53 -12.95
C PRO A 20 31.32 -10.27 -12.62
N LEU A 21 32.63 -10.40 -12.34
CA LEU A 21 33.52 -9.25 -12.15
C LEU A 21 33.86 -8.56 -13.48
N ALA A 22 34.00 -9.32 -14.57
CA ALA A 22 34.23 -8.79 -15.91
C ALA A 22 33.01 -8.04 -16.47
N GLY A 23 31.78 -8.54 -16.26
CA GLY A 23 30.55 -7.95 -16.80
C GLY A 23 29.98 -6.75 -16.04
N ARG A 24 30.42 -6.49 -14.81
CA ARG A 24 29.90 -5.41 -13.92
C ARG A 24 30.81 -4.17 -13.88
N TRP A 25 31.76 -4.02 -14.79
CA TRP A 25 32.82 -3.02 -14.67
C TRP A 25 32.68 -1.89 -15.69
N ASP A 26 32.28 -0.70 -15.24
CA ASP A 26 32.39 0.55 -16.01
C ASP A 26 33.66 1.28 -15.55
N THR A 27 34.56 1.58 -16.49
CA THR A 27 35.96 1.99 -16.23
C THR A 27 36.07 3.35 -15.53
N SER A 28 34.99 4.13 -15.46
CA SER A 28 34.95 5.43 -14.78
C SER A 28 34.79 5.33 -13.26
N ALA A 29 34.13 4.29 -12.75
CA ALA A 29 33.70 4.19 -11.34
C ALA A 29 34.73 3.53 -10.41
N THR A 30 35.80 2.92 -10.94
CA THR A 30 36.74 2.08 -10.17
C THR A 30 38.15 2.67 -10.07
N ASN A 31 38.31 3.95 -10.39
CA ASN A 31 39.62 4.61 -10.44
C ASN A 31 40.37 4.55 -9.09
N GLY A 32 39.65 4.49 -7.97
CA GLY A 32 40.25 4.40 -6.62
C GLY A 32 40.86 3.04 -6.26
N LEU A 33 40.61 1.97 -7.02
CA LEU A 33 41.09 0.62 -6.68
C LEU A 33 42.40 0.23 -7.39
N PHE A 34 42.76 0.95 -8.47
CA PHE A 34 43.99 0.69 -9.25
C PHE A 34 45.29 0.68 -8.42
N PRO A 35 45.48 1.57 -7.42
CA PRO A 35 46.67 1.54 -6.57
C PRO A 35 46.81 0.27 -5.73
N PHE A 36 45.70 -0.41 -5.43
CA PHE A 36 45.63 -1.52 -4.47
C PHE A 36 45.39 -2.89 -5.13
N LEU A 37 45.44 -2.98 -6.46
CA LEU A 37 45.07 -4.20 -7.19
C LEU A 37 45.83 -5.45 -6.78
N LYS A 38 47.14 -5.30 -6.53
CA LYS A 38 47.98 -6.41 -6.10
C LYS A 38 47.56 -6.92 -4.73
N ASP A 39 47.37 -6.01 -3.77
CA ASP A 39 46.97 -6.34 -2.40
C ASP A 39 45.55 -6.92 -2.35
N CYS A 40 44.65 -6.43 -3.21
CA CYS A 40 43.31 -6.99 -3.37
C CYS A 40 43.36 -8.44 -3.87
N LEU A 41 44.18 -8.71 -4.89
CA LEU A 41 44.32 -10.05 -5.47
C LEU A 41 44.87 -11.03 -4.45
N GLU A 42 45.94 -10.65 -3.75
CA GLU A 42 46.56 -11.48 -2.73
C GLU A 42 45.53 -11.88 -1.65
N ASN A 43 44.70 -10.94 -1.21
CA ASN A 43 43.69 -11.20 -0.19
C ASN A 43 42.53 -12.07 -0.71
N ILE A 44 42.09 -11.88 -1.96
CA ILE A 44 41.07 -12.74 -2.59
C ILE A 44 41.59 -14.17 -2.72
N LEU A 45 42.82 -14.35 -3.24
CA LEU A 45 43.43 -15.68 -3.40
C LEU A 45 43.64 -16.35 -2.04
N GLN A 46 44.12 -15.62 -1.03
CA GLN A 46 44.25 -16.14 0.33
C GLN A 46 42.89 -16.58 0.90
N GLY A 47 41.83 -15.81 0.64
CA GLY A 47 40.47 -16.18 1.03
C GLY A 47 39.99 -17.45 0.33
N LEU A 48 40.17 -17.56 -0.99
CA LEU A 48 39.78 -18.72 -1.79
C LEU A 48 40.50 -20.00 -1.35
N ILE A 49 41.77 -19.90 -0.95
CA ILE A 49 42.57 -21.03 -0.42
C ILE A 49 41.99 -21.55 0.90
N GLN A 50 41.49 -20.66 1.77
CA GLN A 50 40.89 -21.07 3.04
C GLN A 50 39.47 -21.61 2.85
N GLU A 51 38.63 -20.83 2.17
CA GLU A 51 37.26 -21.19 1.86
C GLU A 51 36.78 -20.39 0.64
N THR A 52 36.26 -21.09 -0.38
CA THR A 52 35.77 -20.45 -1.61
C THR A 52 34.73 -19.37 -1.33
N SER A 53 33.85 -19.59 -0.36
CA SER A 53 32.79 -18.64 0.02
C SER A 53 33.36 -17.34 0.63
N TYR A 54 34.48 -17.43 1.37
CA TYR A 54 35.18 -16.26 1.92
C TYR A 54 35.88 -15.47 0.81
N GLY A 55 36.67 -16.14 -0.04
CA GLY A 55 37.37 -15.47 -1.15
C GLY A 55 36.42 -14.73 -2.11
N ARG A 56 35.26 -15.34 -2.42
CA ARG A 56 34.20 -14.69 -3.22
C ARG A 56 33.61 -13.46 -2.52
N ALA A 57 33.34 -13.53 -1.22
CA ALA A 57 32.83 -12.38 -0.45
C ALA A 57 33.81 -11.20 -0.43
N VAL A 58 35.11 -11.47 -0.26
CA VAL A 58 36.17 -10.45 -0.33
C VAL A 58 36.20 -9.76 -1.70
N ALA A 59 36.10 -10.53 -2.78
CA ALA A 59 36.10 -9.98 -4.14
C ALA A 59 34.88 -9.07 -4.40
N PHE A 60 33.68 -9.51 -4.01
CA PHE A 60 32.46 -8.68 -4.16
C PHE A 60 32.47 -7.46 -3.24
N GLY A 61 33.08 -7.55 -2.06
CA GLY A 61 33.21 -6.42 -1.15
C GLY A 61 34.14 -5.34 -1.70
N TYR A 62 35.32 -5.68 -2.25
CA TYR A 62 36.18 -4.71 -2.93
C TYR A 62 35.48 -3.99 -4.10
N LEU A 63 34.71 -4.73 -4.90
CA LEU A 63 33.90 -4.15 -5.98
C LEU A 63 32.85 -3.16 -5.44
N SER A 64 32.25 -3.45 -4.29
CA SER A 64 31.19 -2.63 -3.73
C SER A 64 31.73 -1.36 -3.06
N VAL A 65 32.88 -1.46 -2.39
CA VAL A 65 33.58 -0.30 -1.79
C VAL A 65 34.12 0.63 -2.87
N SER A 66 34.69 0.10 -3.96
CA SER A 66 35.24 0.95 -5.04
C SER A 66 34.22 1.84 -5.72
N ARG A 67 32.96 1.39 -5.78
CA ARG A 67 31.85 2.16 -6.37
C ARG A 67 31.31 3.26 -5.45
N SER A 68 31.46 3.08 -4.14
CA SER A 68 30.72 3.86 -3.13
C SER A 68 31.62 4.76 -2.28
N CYS A 69 32.93 4.45 -2.20
CA CYS A 69 33.87 5.02 -1.24
C CYS A 69 35.17 5.53 -1.90
N GLY A 70 35.99 6.28 -1.14
CA GLY A 70 37.29 6.79 -1.57
C GLY A 70 38.47 5.87 -1.19
N GLU A 71 39.69 6.33 -1.43
CA GLU A 71 40.92 5.55 -1.21
C GLU A 71 41.16 5.21 0.27
N GLU A 72 40.85 6.12 1.19
CA GLU A 72 41.01 5.90 2.63
C GLU A 72 40.08 4.78 3.14
N GLU A 73 38.83 4.74 2.67
CA GLU A 73 37.89 3.69 3.04
C GLU A 73 38.26 2.34 2.43
N ILE A 74 38.81 2.30 1.21
CA ILE A 74 39.31 1.06 0.58
C ILE A 74 40.47 0.49 1.41
N LEU A 75 41.41 1.33 1.83
CA LEU A 75 42.50 0.94 2.72
C LEU A 75 41.99 0.42 4.08
N SER A 76 40.99 1.09 4.63
CA SER A 76 40.36 0.67 5.89
C SER A 76 39.67 -0.69 5.74
N TYR A 77 38.88 -0.88 4.68
CA TYR A 77 38.25 -2.15 4.33
C TYR A 77 39.28 -3.28 4.22
N HIS A 78 40.33 -3.07 3.42
CA HIS A 78 41.42 -4.04 3.22
C HIS A 78 42.01 -4.50 4.55
N LYS A 79 42.39 -3.54 5.42
CA LYS A 79 42.99 -3.83 6.74
C LYS A 79 42.05 -4.63 7.64
N GLN A 80 40.77 -4.28 7.69
CA GLN A 80 39.82 -4.96 8.58
C GLN A 80 39.50 -6.37 8.09
N VAL A 81 39.23 -6.57 6.79
CA VAL A 81 38.99 -7.90 6.24
C VAL A 81 40.18 -8.83 6.49
N GLN A 82 41.40 -8.34 6.27
CA GLN A 82 42.60 -9.11 6.56
C GLN A 82 42.76 -9.42 8.06
N ARG A 83 42.47 -8.44 8.95
CA ARG A 83 42.51 -8.64 10.41
C ARG A 83 41.59 -9.77 10.84
N PHE A 84 40.32 -9.75 10.42
CA PHE A 84 39.33 -10.75 10.84
C PHE A 84 39.49 -12.09 10.11
N GLY A 85 39.97 -12.08 8.86
CA GLY A 85 40.32 -13.31 8.13
C GLY A 85 41.48 -14.09 8.77
N LYS A 86 42.41 -13.41 9.46
CA LYS A 86 43.45 -14.09 10.27
C LYS A 86 42.89 -14.82 11.49
N ILE A 87 41.72 -14.40 12.00
CA ILE A 87 41.04 -15.05 13.13
C ILE A 87 40.26 -16.27 12.64
N GLY A 88 39.61 -16.18 11.48
CA GLY A 88 39.00 -17.31 10.79
C GLY A 88 38.23 -16.92 9.53
N PRO A 89 38.01 -17.85 8.58
CA PRO A 89 37.40 -17.57 7.29
C PRO A 89 35.96 -17.06 7.42
N GLU A 90 35.17 -17.61 8.33
CA GLU A 90 33.77 -17.17 8.56
C GLU A 90 33.68 -15.72 9.07
N LEU A 91 34.60 -15.32 9.95
CA LEU A 91 34.67 -13.93 10.44
C LEU A 91 35.17 -12.98 9.34
N GLY A 92 36.17 -13.42 8.57
CA GLY A 92 36.63 -12.69 7.40
C GLY A 92 35.50 -12.44 6.41
N LYS A 93 34.68 -13.45 6.14
CA LYS A 93 33.52 -13.36 5.25
C LYS A 93 32.47 -12.38 5.76
N LEU A 94 32.08 -12.47 7.03
CA LEU A 94 31.12 -11.52 7.63
C LEU A 94 31.63 -10.07 7.52
N MET A 95 32.91 -9.83 7.77
CA MET A 95 33.48 -8.49 7.65
C MET A 95 33.60 -8.03 6.20
N ALA A 96 33.87 -8.94 5.28
CA ALA A 96 33.91 -8.64 3.85
C ALA A 96 32.55 -8.16 3.32
N GLU A 97 31.45 -8.71 3.85
CA GLU A 97 30.07 -8.35 3.49
C GLU A 97 29.58 -7.09 4.23
N HIS A 98 29.72 -7.04 5.56
CA HIS A 98 29.05 -6.06 6.42
C HIS A 98 29.85 -4.77 6.67
N CYS A 99 31.15 -4.72 6.38
CA CYS A 99 31.90 -3.45 6.47
C CYS A 99 31.49 -2.47 5.36
N VAL A 100 31.05 -2.97 4.20
CA VAL A 100 30.79 -2.14 3.02
C VAL A 100 29.66 -1.13 3.25
N PRO A 101 28.46 -1.52 3.74
CA PRO A 101 27.38 -0.57 3.95
C PRO A 101 27.71 0.51 4.98
N VAL A 102 28.54 0.19 5.98
CA VAL A 102 28.98 1.13 7.01
C VAL A 102 29.98 2.14 6.44
N LEU A 103 30.98 1.68 5.68
CA LEU A 103 31.95 2.57 5.01
C LEU A 103 31.28 3.50 3.98
N ALA A 104 30.25 3.01 3.29
CA ALA A 104 29.49 3.81 2.33
C ALA A 104 28.79 5.04 2.95
N LEU A 105 28.60 5.09 4.27
CA LEU A 105 28.07 6.26 4.97
C LEU A 105 29.10 7.41 5.10
N LYS A 106 30.38 7.16 4.83
CA LYS A 106 31.47 8.15 4.89
C LYS A 106 31.52 8.89 6.23
N ASP A 107 31.50 8.13 7.32
CA ASP A 107 31.56 8.63 8.69
C ASP A 107 32.59 7.83 9.49
N ALA A 108 33.76 8.43 9.69
CA ALA A 108 34.90 7.78 10.33
C ALA A 108 34.62 7.42 11.80
N LEU A 109 33.86 8.27 12.52
CA LEU A 109 33.51 8.02 13.92
C LEU A 109 32.52 6.85 14.03
N LEU A 110 31.54 6.80 13.14
CA LEU A 110 30.59 5.68 13.08
C LEU A 110 31.30 4.37 12.73
N PHE A 111 32.24 4.39 11.79
CA PHE A 111 33.01 3.20 11.44
C PHE A 111 33.94 2.74 12.56
N GLN A 112 34.59 3.67 13.28
CA GLN A 112 35.37 3.32 14.46
C GLN A 112 34.48 2.67 15.52
N ARG A 113 33.31 3.26 15.78
CA ARG A 113 32.34 2.71 16.74
C ARG A 113 31.86 1.32 16.34
N PHE A 114 31.64 1.09 15.05
CA PHE A 114 31.34 -0.24 14.52
C PHE A 114 32.41 -1.26 14.93
N LEU A 115 33.69 -0.98 14.67
CA LEU A 115 34.78 -1.90 15.01
C LEU A 115 34.88 -2.17 16.52
N GLU A 116 34.71 -1.15 17.35
CA GLU A 116 34.68 -1.31 18.83
C GLU A 116 33.57 -2.27 19.27
N VAL A 117 32.38 -2.13 18.68
CA VAL A 117 31.21 -2.98 18.99
C VAL A 117 31.44 -4.42 18.53
N ILE A 118 32.06 -4.63 17.36
CA ILE A 118 32.43 -5.97 16.90
C ILE A 118 33.38 -6.65 17.89
N ASP A 119 34.40 -5.94 18.38
CA ASP A 119 35.34 -6.49 19.36
C ASP A 119 34.64 -6.84 20.69
N ILE A 120 33.70 -6.01 21.17
CA ILE A 120 32.87 -6.29 22.36
C ILE A 120 32.03 -7.56 22.15
N MET A 121 31.37 -7.68 21.00
CA MET A 121 30.50 -8.81 20.66
C MET A 121 31.30 -10.11 20.49
N LEU A 122 32.47 -10.04 19.86
CA LEU A 122 33.37 -11.18 19.68
C LEU A 122 33.90 -11.72 21.02
N ALA A 123 34.10 -10.87 22.02
CA ALA A 123 34.46 -11.31 23.36
C ALA A 123 33.40 -12.23 23.99
N LYS A 124 32.12 -12.11 23.57
CA LYS A 124 31.03 -13.04 23.96
C LYS A 124 30.91 -14.24 23.03
N GLY A 125 31.35 -14.11 21.77
CA GLY A 125 31.45 -15.18 20.78
C GLY A 125 30.90 -14.79 19.41
N ALA A 126 31.41 -15.45 18.35
CA ALA A 126 31.07 -15.15 16.96
C ALA A 126 29.57 -15.28 16.60
N TYR A 127 28.82 -16.12 17.35
CA TYR A 127 27.37 -16.29 17.17
C TYR A 127 26.56 -15.00 17.38
N THR A 128 27.16 -13.99 18.01
CA THR A 128 26.51 -12.70 18.26
C THR A 128 26.42 -11.82 17.02
N LEU A 129 27.23 -12.06 15.98
CA LEU A 129 27.40 -11.12 14.87
C LEU A 129 26.34 -11.25 13.76
N TYR A 130 25.95 -12.47 13.39
CA TYR A 130 25.17 -12.73 12.17
C TYR A 130 23.85 -11.95 12.08
N GLY A 131 22.99 -12.06 13.10
CA GLY A 131 21.69 -11.36 13.13
C GLY A 131 21.83 -9.83 13.21
N PRO A 132 22.63 -9.30 14.16
CA PRO A 132 22.84 -7.87 14.31
C PRO A 132 23.47 -7.18 13.10
N LEU A 133 24.49 -7.77 12.47
CA LEU A 133 25.13 -7.18 11.31
C LEU A 133 24.17 -7.05 10.12
N ARG A 134 23.33 -8.07 9.90
CA ARG A 134 22.32 -8.02 8.85
C ARG A 134 21.29 -6.91 9.06
N ALA A 135 20.86 -6.67 10.31
CA ALA A 135 19.96 -5.55 10.60
C ALA A 135 20.65 -4.20 10.45
N LEU A 136 21.95 -4.10 10.77
CA LEU A 136 22.74 -2.89 10.54
C LEU A 136 22.81 -2.54 9.04
N ASP A 137 23.02 -3.53 8.16
CA ASP A 137 23.02 -3.32 6.70
C ASP A 137 21.72 -2.69 6.20
N GLU A 138 20.56 -3.13 6.72
CA GLU A 138 19.26 -2.57 6.36
C GLU A 138 19.14 -1.09 6.76
N ILE A 139 19.72 -0.71 7.90
CA ILE A 139 19.74 0.69 8.35
C ILE A 139 20.69 1.51 7.47
N CYS A 140 21.89 1.00 7.20
CA CYS A 140 22.89 1.67 6.37
C CYS A 140 22.42 1.89 4.92
N LYS A 141 21.70 0.93 4.33
CA LYS A 141 21.11 1.06 2.97
C LYS A 141 20.12 2.22 2.84
N ASN A 142 19.49 2.63 3.93
CA ASN A 142 18.59 3.79 3.96
C ASN A 142 19.31 5.12 4.22
N HIS A 143 20.66 5.12 4.26
CA HIS A 143 21.50 6.28 4.58
C HIS A 143 21.19 6.95 5.94
N ASP A 144 20.60 6.20 6.89
CA ASP A 144 20.23 6.71 8.22
C ASP A 144 21.38 6.55 9.23
N LYS A 145 22.26 7.56 9.27
CA LYS A 145 23.42 7.60 10.18
C LYS A 145 23.01 7.60 11.65
N ALA A 146 21.92 8.28 12.00
CA ALA A 146 21.49 8.44 13.38
C ALA A 146 20.95 7.14 13.97
N SER A 147 20.18 6.37 13.19
CA SER A 147 19.73 5.04 13.61
C SER A 147 20.86 4.03 13.65
N ALA A 148 21.81 4.09 12.70
CA ALA A 148 22.96 3.19 12.67
C ALA A 148 23.83 3.36 13.92
N LEU A 149 24.18 4.61 14.28
CA LEU A 149 24.93 4.89 15.51
C LEU A 149 24.18 4.44 16.76
N ALA A 150 22.89 4.77 16.88
CA ALA A 150 22.08 4.36 18.02
C ALA A 150 22.01 2.82 18.15
N TYR A 151 21.95 2.10 17.03
CA TYR A 151 21.92 0.64 17.02
C TYR A 151 23.25 0.03 17.45
N LEU A 152 24.38 0.59 16.99
CA LEU A 152 25.71 0.19 17.43
C LEU A 152 25.89 0.41 18.93
N ASP A 153 25.44 1.55 19.47
CA ASP A 153 25.49 1.82 20.91
C ASP A 153 24.62 0.83 21.70
N LEU A 154 23.43 0.49 21.20
CA LEU A 154 22.57 -0.54 21.80
C LEU A 154 23.27 -1.90 21.87
N LEU A 155 23.90 -2.33 20.77
CA LEU A 155 24.63 -3.60 20.72
C LEU A 155 25.85 -3.58 21.65
N GLY A 156 26.67 -2.53 21.59
CA GLY A 156 27.84 -2.35 22.44
C GLY A 156 27.51 -2.33 23.93
N LEU A 157 26.42 -1.66 24.32
CA LEU A 157 25.92 -1.69 25.69
C LEU A 157 25.44 -3.11 26.04
N THR A 158 24.58 -3.72 25.23
CA THR A 158 23.94 -5.00 25.57
C THR A 158 24.97 -6.12 25.75
N PHE A 159 25.93 -6.23 24.84
CA PHE A 159 26.93 -7.31 24.87
C PHE A 159 28.13 -7.01 25.79
N SER A 160 28.29 -5.77 26.28
CA SER A 160 29.27 -5.47 27.33
C SER A 160 28.77 -5.84 28.73
N LEU A 161 27.46 -6.07 28.92
CA LEU A 161 26.90 -6.57 30.17
C LEU A 161 27.42 -7.98 30.51
N ASP A 162 27.43 -8.31 31.80
CA ASP A 162 27.80 -9.64 32.28
C ASP A 162 26.67 -10.66 32.10
N LEU A 163 26.42 -11.01 30.83
CA LEU A 163 25.40 -11.97 30.41
C LEU A 163 25.99 -13.38 30.26
N THR A 164 25.27 -14.38 30.77
CA THR A 164 25.53 -15.79 30.42
C THR A 164 25.18 -16.06 28.96
N TYR A 165 25.71 -17.13 28.37
CA TYR A 165 25.36 -17.54 26.99
C TYR A 165 23.84 -17.66 26.77
N LYS A 166 23.10 -18.21 27.74
CA LYS A 166 21.64 -18.35 27.66
C LYS A 166 20.90 -17.01 27.66
N GLN A 167 21.47 -15.98 28.30
CA GLN A 167 20.90 -14.63 28.35
C GLN A 167 21.33 -13.79 27.13
N ALA A 168 22.55 -13.96 26.63
CA ALA A 168 23.06 -13.24 25.46
C ALA A 168 22.46 -13.74 24.14
N ARG A 169 22.25 -15.06 23.99
CA ARG A 169 21.72 -15.67 22.77
C ARG A 169 20.37 -15.10 22.32
N PRO A 170 19.39 -14.83 23.19
CA PRO A 170 18.15 -14.14 22.81
C PRO A 170 18.36 -12.82 22.08
N PHE A 171 19.27 -11.99 22.58
CA PHE A 171 19.52 -10.66 22.03
C PHE A 171 20.08 -10.69 20.61
N THR A 172 20.65 -11.81 20.15
CA THR A 172 21.14 -11.94 18.77
C THR A 172 20.03 -12.04 17.74
N TYR A 173 18.79 -12.31 18.16
CA TYR A 173 17.61 -12.33 17.28
C TYR A 173 16.50 -11.37 17.71
N THR A 174 16.34 -11.07 19.01
CA THR A 174 15.29 -10.15 19.48
C THR A 174 15.60 -8.70 19.13
N LEU A 175 16.84 -8.22 19.36
CA LEU A 175 17.21 -6.83 19.06
C LEU A 175 17.15 -6.52 17.55
N PRO A 176 17.74 -7.34 16.66
CA PRO A 176 17.64 -7.10 15.21
C PRO A 176 16.18 -7.06 14.75
N LYS A 177 15.36 -8.04 15.18
CA LYS A 177 13.95 -8.11 14.82
C LYS A 177 13.15 -6.90 15.31
N ALA A 178 13.38 -6.47 16.55
CA ALA A 178 12.73 -5.29 17.12
C ALA A 178 13.10 -4.03 16.33
N VAL A 179 14.39 -3.80 16.08
CA VAL A 179 14.87 -2.59 15.39
C VAL A 179 14.44 -2.55 13.92
N SER A 180 14.37 -3.70 13.24
CA SER A 180 13.80 -3.77 11.88
C SER A 180 12.30 -3.46 11.86
N SER A 181 11.55 -3.74 12.94
CA SER A 181 10.11 -3.42 13.04
C SER A 181 9.81 -1.93 13.28
N PHE A 182 10.79 -1.13 13.71
CA PHE A 182 10.59 0.28 14.00
C PHE A 182 10.45 1.11 12.72
N SER A 183 9.50 2.07 12.73
CA SER A 183 9.27 2.98 11.59
C SER A 183 10.52 3.84 11.32
N PRO A 184 10.93 4.06 10.06
CA PRO A 184 12.18 4.77 9.73
C PRO A 184 12.35 6.13 10.41
N SER A 185 11.28 6.95 10.46
CA SER A 185 11.33 8.28 11.08
C SER A 185 11.48 8.28 12.61
N LYS A 186 11.11 7.18 13.28
CA LYS A 186 11.13 7.05 14.75
C LYS A 186 12.23 6.12 15.26
N LYS A 187 12.87 5.36 14.37
CA LYS A 187 13.81 4.28 14.68
C LYS A 187 14.94 4.74 15.61
N ALA A 188 15.64 5.83 15.27
CA ALA A 188 16.78 6.31 16.05
C ALA A 188 16.44 6.59 17.53
N PHE A 189 15.33 7.27 17.81
CA PHE A 189 14.98 7.60 19.20
C PHE A 189 14.38 6.40 19.94
N GLN A 190 13.63 5.52 19.27
CA GLN A 190 13.13 4.28 19.88
C GLN A 190 14.29 3.35 20.30
N ILE A 191 15.33 3.25 19.47
CA ILE A 191 16.56 2.52 19.82
C ILE A 191 17.22 3.14 21.05
N ARG A 192 17.34 4.48 21.13
CA ARG A 192 17.89 5.16 22.31
C ARG A 192 17.10 4.88 23.58
N GLN A 193 15.78 4.80 23.50
CA GLN A 193 14.95 4.45 24.65
C GLN A 193 15.14 2.99 25.07
N LEU A 194 15.20 2.06 24.11
CA LEU A 194 15.54 0.66 24.39
C LEU A 194 16.93 0.54 25.04
N HIS A 195 17.92 1.31 24.57
CA HIS A 195 19.25 1.40 25.19
C HIS A 195 19.15 1.84 26.66
N ARG A 196 18.39 2.91 26.96
CA ARG A 196 18.19 3.38 28.36
C ARG A 196 17.52 2.32 29.23
N VAL A 197 16.55 1.58 28.69
CA VAL A 197 15.88 0.49 29.41
C VAL A 197 16.86 -0.63 29.74
N ILE A 198 17.63 -1.11 28.76
CA ILE A 198 18.64 -2.17 28.97
C ILE A 198 19.75 -1.70 29.92
N GLN A 199 20.18 -0.45 29.80
CA GLN A 199 21.20 0.14 30.68
C GLN A 199 20.75 0.12 32.15
N ARG A 200 19.44 0.25 32.40
CA ARG A 200 18.90 0.15 33.75
C ARG A 200 18.82 -1.29 34.24
N ASP A 201 18.24 -2.18 33.44
CA ASP A 201 18.12 -3.61 33.68
C ASP A 201 17.75 -4.32 32.38
N PHE A 202 18.58 -5.26 31.92
CA PHE A 202 18.38 -5.96 30.65
C PHE A 202 17.08 -6.78 30.60
N GLU A 203 16.55 -7.23 31.74
CA GLU A 203 15.29 -7.98 31.80
C GLU A 203 14.05 -7.09 31.56
N LEU A 204 14.21 -5.76 31.55
CA LEU A 204 13.11 -4.84 31.21
C LEU A 204 12.91 -4.68 29.70
N SER A 205 13.84 -5.15 28.88
CA SER A 205 13.80 -5.02 27.41
C SER A 205 12.51 -5.60 26.81
N ASP A 206 12.14 -6.83 27.17
CA ASP A 206 10.95 -7.49 26.67
C ASP A 206 9.66 -6.72 27.03
N TYR A 207 9.58 -6.15 28.22
CA TYR A 207 8.43 -5.35 28.64
C TYR A 207 8.30 -4.03 27.88
N PHE A 208 9.43 -3.38 27.59
CA PHE A 208 9.41 -2.18 26.75
C PHE A 208 9.01 -2.53 25.30
N LEU A 209 9.54 -3.62 24.75
CA LEU A 209 9.17 -4.09 23.40
C LEU A 209 7.69 -4.48 23.32
N ASP A 210 7.14 -5.12 24.36
CA ASP A 210 5.70 -5.37 24.49
C ASP A 210 4.90 -4.05 24.50
N GLY A 211 5.34 -3.06 25.28
CA GLY A 211 4.74 -1.71 25.26
C GLY A 211 4.80 -1.04 23.89
N VAL A 212 5.91 -1.17 23.17
CA VAL A 212 6.03 -0.70 21.78
C VAL A 212 5.01 -1.38 20.88
N SER A 213 4.81 -2.68 21.01
CA SER A 213 3.79 -3.43 20.26
C SER A 213 2.36 -2.98 20.62
N LYS A 214 2.11 -2.58 21.87
CA LYS A 214 0.81 -2.09 22.36
C LYS A 214 0.52 -0.62 22.05
N GLY A 215 1.51 0.14 21.55
CA GLY A 215 1.28 1.50 21.07
C GLY A 215 2.30 2.56 21.51
N LEU A 216 3.35 2.24 22.27
CA LEU A 216 4.37 3.26 22.60
C LEU A 216 5.04 3.87 21.37
N HIS A 217 5.04 3.17 20.22
CA HIS A 217 5.52 3.73 18.95
C HIS A 217 4.71 4.94 18.45
N LEU A 218 3.50 5.15 18.97
CA LEU A 218 2.64 6.28 18.64
C LEU A 218 3.07 7.58 19.34
N LEU A 219 3.89 7.49 20.39
CA LEU A 219 4.37 8.67 21.10
C LEU A 219 5.40 9.44 20.28
N SER A 220 5.42 10.77 20.44
CA SER A 220 6.49 11.62 19.91
C SER A 220 7.81 11.32 20.63
N SER A 221 8.95 11.78 20.08
CA SER A 221 10.25 11.58 20.73
C SER A 221 10.29 12.10 22.17
N GLN A 222 9.68 13.26 22.44
CA GLN A 222 9.63 13.85 23.77
C GLN A 222 8.65 13.12 24.70
N ALA A 223 7.47 12.74 24.17
CA ALA A 223 6.49 11.98 24.93
C ALA A 223 6.99 10.59 25.32
N LEU A 224 7.68 9.90 24.41
CA LEU A 224 8.29 8.60 24.72
C LEU A 224 9.41 8.74 25.74
N ASP A 225 10.21 9.81 25.65
CA ASP A 225 11.26 10.12 26.62
C ASP A 225 10.69 10.33 28.03
N GLU A 226 9.66 11.15 28.17
CA GLU A 226 8.96 11.39 29.44
C GLU A 226 8.32 10.11 29.99
N PHE A 227 7.69 9.31 29.12
CA PHE A 227 7.08 8.04 29.49
C PHE A 227 8.13 7.07 30.06
N VAL A 228 9.24 6.88 29.35
CA VAL A 228 10.32 5.99 29.78
C VAL A 228 10.99 6.51 31.04
N GLU A 229 11.24 7.81 31.16
CA GLU A 229 11.80 8.42 32.37
C GLU A 229 10.93 8.15 33.60
N LYS A 230 9.61 8.39 33.50
CA LYS A 230 8.66 8.08 34.58
C LYS A 230 8.58 6.58 34.87
N GLY A 231 8.68 5.74 33.86
CA GLY A 231 8.74 4.28 34.01
C GLY A 231 9.99 3.82 34.77
N LEU A 232 11.17 4.31 34.39
CA LEU A 232 12.44 3.99 35.03
C LEU A 232 12.55 4.59 36.44
N ALA A 233 11.91 5.72 36.72
CA ALA A 233 11.82 6.28 38.07
C ALA A 233 11.08 5.34 39.04
N LYS A 234 10.08 4.56 38.55
CA LYS A 234 9.37 3.54 39.34
C LYS A 234 10.20 2.30 39.66
N TYR A 235 11.42 2.21 39.13
CA TYR A 235 12.34 1.11 39.44
C TYR A 235 12.86 1.15 40.88
N THR A 236 12.74 2.27 41.60
CA THR A 236 13.19 2.42 42.99
C THR A 236 12.41 1.51 43.95
N GLY A 237 12.86 0.26 44.08
CA GLY A 237 12.38 -0.74 45.04
C GLY A 237 11.41 -1.79 44.49
N ASN A 238 10.92 -1.68 43.25
CA ASN A 238 10.00 -2.68 42.68
C ASN A 238 10.13 -2.83 41.15
N LYS A 239 10.94 -3.79 40.71
CA LYS A 239 11.10 -4.17 39.30
C LYS A 239 9.78 -4.50 38.59
N LYS A 240 8.85 -5.18 39.26
CA LYS A 240 7.54 -5.54 38.68
C LYS A 240 6.69 -4.29 38.39
N SER A 241 6.80 -3.25 39.20
CA SER A 241 6.10 -1.97 38.98
C SER A 241 6.59 -1.28 37.71
N CYS A 242 7.92 -1.21 37.53
CA CYS A 242 8.55 -0.67 36.33
C CYS A 242 8.18 -1.49 35.08
N ALA A 243 8.29 -2.82 35.16
CA ALA A 243 7.95 -3.73 34.06
C ALA A 243 6.49 -3.58 33.59
N LYS A 244 5.53 -3.58 34.52
CA LYS A 244 4.10 -3.34 34.21
C LYS A 244 3.82 -1.93 33.69
N PHE A 245 4.64 -0.94 34.04
CA PHE A 245 4.52 0.40 33.51
C PHE A 245 4.99 0.48 32.07
N LEU A 246 6.17 -0.06 31.77
CA LEU A 246 6.76 -0.06 30.42
C LEU A 246 5.94 -0.87 29.40
N SER A 247 5.29 -1.95 29.84
CA SER A 247 4.37 -2.78 29.04
C SER A 247 2.95 -2.20 28.89
N ILE A 248 2.68 -1.01 29.48
CA ILE A 248 1.35 -0.39 29.51
C ILE A 248 0.26 -1.29 30.19
N ASP A 249 0.65 -2.17 31.10
CA ASP A 249 -0.28 -3.03 31.86
C ASP A 249 -0.75 -2.40 33.18
N SER A 250 -0.02 -1.41 33.69
CA SER A 250 -0.40 -0.68 34.89
C SER A 250 -1.39 0.44 34.56
N LYS A 251 -2.40 0.66 35.42
CA LYS A 251 -3.32 1.80 35.30
C LYS A 251 -2.59 3.14 35.14
N SER A 252 -1.56 3.38 35.97
CA SER A 252 -0.75 4.59 35.86
C SER A 252 0.03 4.72 34.54
N GLY A 253 0.40 3.60 33.92
CA GLY A 253 1.07 3.57 32.62
C GLY A 253 0.09 3.84 31.50
N LEU A 254 -1.11 3.24 31.55
CA LEU A 254 -2.21 3.52 30.63
C LEU A 254 -2.64 4.99 30.67
N ASP A 255 -2.83 5.54 31.87
CA ASP A 255 -3.26 6.93 32.06
C ASP A 255 -2.21 7.90 31.48
N LEU A 256 -0.93 7.73 31.84
CA LEU A 256 0.15 8.57 31.29
C LEU A 256 0.32 8.38 29.79
N PHE A 257 0.24 7.15 29.28
CA PHE A 257 0.29 6.89 27.83
C PHE A 257 -0.83 7.63 27.11
N SER A 258 -2.07 7.54 27.61
CA SER A 258 -3.23 8.24 27.04
C SER A 258 -3.05 9.77 27.06
N ASP A 259 -2.48 10.31 28.13
CA ASP A 259 -2.20 11.75 28.28
C ASP A 259 -1.10 12.23 27.33
N LEU A 260 -0.02 11.45 27.21
CA LEU A 260 1.11 11.73 26.32
C LEU A 260 0.83 11.41 24.86
N GLN A 261 -0.22 10.64 24.57
CA GLN A 261 -0.67 10.34 23.22
C GLN A 261 -1.32 11.58 22.59
N ILE A 262 -0.46 12.45 22.07
CA ILE A 262 -0.81 13.63 21.30
C ILE A 262 -1.16 13.25 19.85
N ALA A 263 -0.54 12.19 19.33
CA ALA A 263 -0.80 11.69 17.99
C ALA A 263 -2.16 11.00 17.90
N VAL A 264 -2.89 11.29 16.84
CA VAL A 264 -4.21 10.73 16.57
C VAL A 264 -4.07 9.72 15.43
N PRO A 265 -4.42 8.44 15.61
CA PRO A 265 -4.44 7.49 14.51
C PRO A 265 -5.69 7.68 13.64
N LEU A 266 -5.57 7.44 12.33
CA LEU A 266 -6.67 7.59 11.38
C LEU A 266 -7.86 6.69 11.73
N SER A 267 -7.61 5.47 12.21
CA SER A 267 -8.63 4.50 12.64
C SER A 267 -9.66 5.11 13.59
N ARG A 268 -9.23 6.03 14.46
CA ARG A 268 -10.07 6.71 15.43
C ARG A 268 -11.04 7.72 14.81
N VAL A 269 -10.64 8.39 13.72
CA VAL A 269 -11.45 9.45 13.08
C VAL A 269 -12.16 8.99 11.81
N ARG A 270 -11.72 7.86 11.22
CA ARG A 270 -12.17 7.32 9.94
C ARG A 270 -13.70 7.26 9.83
N GLN A 271 -14.38 6.67 10.81
CA GLN A 271 -15.84 6.52 10.76
C GLN A 271 -16.57 7.87 10.83
N THR A 272 -16.05 8.84 11.60
CA THR A 272 -16.64 10.17 11.72
C THR A 272 -16.49 10.95 10.42
N ILE A 273 -15.30 10.90 9.80
CA ILE A 273 -15.03 11.56 8.51
C ILE A 273 -15.87 10.91 7.41
N HIS A 274 -15.95 9.58 7.36
CA HIS A 274 -16.74 8.87 6.37
C HIS A 274 -18.24 9.24 6.44
N ARG A 275 -18.82 9.29 7.64
CA ARG A 275 -20.21 9.78 7.82
C ARG A 275 -20.38 11.21 7.32
N TYR A 276 -19.42 12.09 7.61
CA TYR A 276 -19.45 13.47 7.13
C TYR A 276 -19.35 13.55 5.59
N ILE A 277 -18.46 12.77 4.96
CA ILE A 277 -18.32 12.72 3.49
C ILE A 277 -19.64 12.29 2.85
N LYS A 278 -20.22 11.18 3.33
CA LYS A 278 -21.48 10.65 2.82
C LYS A 278 -22.63 11.65 2.99
N ALA A 279 -22.68 12.35 4.13
CA ALA A 279 -23.71 13.36 4.37
C ALA A 279 -23.54 14.63 3.51
N ARG A 280 -22.29 15.06 3.23
CA ARG A 280 -22.00 16.27 2.44
C ARG A 280 -22.16 16.05 0.94
N THR A 281 -21.72 14.90 0.44
CA THR A 281 -21.62 14.67 -1.01
C THR A 281 -22.65 13.71 -1.57
N GLY A 282 -23.25 12.86 -0.74
CA GLY A 282 -24.11 11.75 -1.20
C GLY A 282 -23.34 10.59 -1.84
N PHE A 283 -22.07 10.77 -2.20
CA PHE A 283 -21.23 9.76 -2.85
C PHE A 283 -20.57 8.81 -1.85
N SER A 284 -20.35 7.56 -2.27
CA SER A 284 -19.54 6.59 -1.54
C SER A 284 -18.05 6.77 -1.85
N ILE A 285 -17.43 7.79 -1.26
CA ILE A 285 -15.99 8.03 -1.38
C ILE A 285 -15.27 7.20 -0.32
N SER A 286 -14.30 6.39 -0.76
CA SER A 286 -13.50 5.54 0.14
C SER A 286 -12.48 6.38 0.92
N LEU A 287 -12.12 5.94 2.13
CA LEU A 287 -11.11 6.60 2.96
C LEU A 287 -10.04 5.60 3.39
N LYS A 288 -8.79 5.85 2.98
CA LYS A 288 -7.63 4.96 3.21
C LYS A 288 -6.46 5.71 3.83
N ALA A 289 -5.52 4.97 4.42
CA ALA A 289 -4.26 5.56 4.89
C ALA A 289 -3.29 5.82 3.73
N LEU A 290 -2.39 6.81 3.88
CA LEU A 290 -1.31 7.08 2.91
C LEU A 290 -0.36 5.87 2.75
N SER A 291 -0.20 5.03 3.79
CA SER A 291 0.56 3.78 3.71
C SER A 291 -0.03 2.75 2.72
N GLU A 292 -1.33 2.85 2.43
CA GLU A 292 -2.04 1.98 1.48
C GLU A 292 -1.91 2.46 0.03
N LEU A 293 -1.20 3.58 -0.24
CA LEU A 293 -0.99 4.09 -1.58
C LEU A 293 -0.12 3.15 -2.43
N PRO A 294 -0.47 2.91 -3.71
CA PRO A 294 0.37 2.11 -4.59
C PRO A 294 1.77 2.72 -4.75
N ARG A 295 2.83 1.92 -4.52
CA ARG A 295 4.23 2.37 -4.53
C ARG A 295 4.68 3.05 -5.83
N ARG A 296 3.98 2.81 -6.96
CA ARG A 296 4.27 3.38 -8.28
C ARG A 296 4.12 4.91 -8.37
N PHE A 297 3.42 5.53 -7.41
CA PHE A 297 3.12 6.96 -7.45
C PHE A 297 4.09 7.83 -6.62
N PHE A 298 5.09 7.25 -5.96
CA PHE A 298 6.12 8.03 -5.26
C PHE A 298 7.52 7.56 -5.64
N THR A 299 8.36 8.50 -6.06
CA THR A 299 9.80 8.27 -6.19
C THR A 299 10.47 8.39 -4.82
N SER A 300 11.51 7.60 -4.58
CA SER A 300 12.28 7.67 -3.34
C SER A 300 12.99 9.03 -3.23
N GLY A 301 12.50 9.91 -2.36
CA GLY A 301 13.17 11.20 -2.05
C GLY A 301 12.26 12.44 -2.01
N GLU A 302 11.02 12.35 -2.53
CA GLU A 302 10.07 13.48 -2.49
C GLU A 302 9.28 13.54 -1.17
N GLU A 303 9.01 14.75 -0.67
CA GLU A 303 8.17 14.96 0.51
C GLU A 303 6.73 14.54 0.21
N LYS A 304 6.24 13.52 0.92
CA LYS A 304 4.92 12.95 0.67
C LYS A 304 3.80 13.95 1.00
N PRO A 305 2.75 14.04 0.16
CA PRO A 305 1.58 14.84 0.48
C PRO A 305 0.92 14.33 1.76
N LEU A 306 0.48 15.25 2.61
CA LEU A 306 -0.24 14.90 3.82
C LEU A 306 -1.69 14.48 3.52
N VAL A 307 -2.22 14.84 2.36
CA VAL A 307 -3.54 14.43 1.86
C VAL A 307 -3.50 14.39 0.34
N CYS A 308 -4.13 13.38 -0.27
CA CYS A 308 -4.32 13.30 -1.72
C CYS A 308 -5.54 12.43 -2.05
N SER A 309 -6.00 12.51 -3.30
CA SER A 309 -7.16 11.76 -3.80
C SER A 309 -6.93 11.28 -5.23
N ASP A 310 -7.59 10.16 -5.59
CA ASP A 310 -7.52 9.54 -6.92
C ASP A 310 -8.85 9.61 -7.70
N GLY A 311 -9.80 10.42 -7.24
CA GLY A 311 -11.16 10.53 -7.79
C GLY A 311 -12.17 9.52 -7.23
N LYS A 312 -11.74 8.49 -6.49
CA LYS A 312 -12.61 7.52 -5.79
C LYS A 312 -12.34 7.42 -4.29
N THR A 313 -11.10 7.65 -3.91
CA THR A 313 -10.57 7.46 -2.56
C THR A 313 -9.84 8.72 -2.11
N ILE A 314 -10.07 9.11 -0.85
CA ILE A 314 -9.26 10.11 -0.14
C ILE A 314 -8.25 9.37 0.73
N TYR A 315 -6.98 9.75 0.61
CA TYR A 315 -5.88 9.20 1.40
C TYR A 315 -5.42 10.22 2.44
N LEU A 316 -5.36 9.78 3.70
CA LEU A 316 -4.96 10.60 4.86
C LEU A 316 -3.82 9.93 5.62
N PRO A 317 -3.04 10.66 6.43
CA PRO A 317 -1.92 10.07 7.16
C PRO A 317 -2.40 9.01 8.12
N ASP A 318 -1.63 7.94 8.29
CA ASP A 318 -1.87 6.89 9.28
C ASP A 318 -2.03 7.48 10.69
N GLU A 319 -1.22 8.50 11.01
CA GLU A 319 -1.24 9.25 12.26
C GLU A 319 -0.93 10.74 12.02
N ILE A 320 -1.56 11.64 12.78
CA ILE A 320 -1.21 13.07 12.83
C ILE A 320 -0.80 13.45 14.25
N GLY A 321 0.40 14.02 14.38
CA GLY A 321 0.97 14.52 15.64
C GLY A 321 1.74 15.83 15.47
N ILE A 322 1.26 16.72 14.60
CA ILE A 322 1.94 17.99 14.23
C ILE A 322 1.89 19.00 15.39
N PHE A 323 0.80 19.02 16.14
CA PHE A 323 0.56 19.95 17.24
C PHE A 323 0.74 19.30 18.59
N ASN A 324 1.03 20.11 19.62
CA ASN A 324 1.28 19.65 20.99
C ASN A 324 -0.01 19.23 21.73
N GLN A 325 -1.19 19.43 21.14
CA GLN A 325 -2.47 19.05 21.73
C GLN A 325 -3.23 18.07 20.84
N ARG A 326 -3.71 16.98 21.43
CA ARG A 326 -4.50 15.96 20.72
C ARG A 326 -5.74 16.51 20.03
N HIS A 327 -6.42 17.50 20.64
CA HIS A 327 -7.58 18.14 20.01
C HIS A 327 -7.21 18.89 18.72
N GLN A 328 -6.05 19.55 18.69
CA GLN A 328 -5.58 20.26 17.50
C GLN A 328 -5.27 19.27 16.38
N ASN A 329 -4.62 18.13 16.68
CA ASN A 329 -4.36 17.06 15.70
C ASN A 329 -5.65 16.42 15.16
N LEU A 330 -6.69 16.27 15.99
CA LEU A 330 -8.03 15.84 15.54
C LEU A 330 -8.64 16.81 14.52
N GLU A 331 -8.50 18.11 14.76
CA GLU A 331 -9.00 19.14 13.84
C GLU A 331 -8.23 19.16 12.52
N VAL A 332 -6.92 18.86 12.50
CA VAL A 332 -6.15 18.74 11.25
C VAL A 332 -6.77 17.68 10.33
N TYR A 333 -7.04 16.47 10.82
CA TYR A 333 -7.70 15.43 10.02
C TYR A 333 -9.01 15.91 9.40
N ARG A 334 -9.82 16.61 10.20
CA ARG A 334 -11.10 17.17 9.75
C ARG A 334 -10.88 18.25 8.70
N CYS A 335 -9.92 19.15 8.88
CA CYS A 335 -9.64 20.21 7.91
C CYS A 335 -9.12 19.66 6.58
N LEU A 336 -8.17 18.72 6.62
CA LEU A 336 -7.62 18.07 5.42
C LEU A 336 -8.74 17.37 4.64
N ALA A 337 -9.52 16.51 5.29
CA ALA A 337 -10.61 15.81 4.64
C ALA A 337 -11.67 16.78 4.08
N LYS A 338 -12.04 17.82 4.83
CA LYS A 338 -13.07 18.77 4.40
C LYS A 338 -12.67 19.65 3.23
N PHE A 339 -11.40 20.01 3.14
CA PHE A 339 -10.86 20.71 1.97
C PHE A 339 -10.82 19.77 0.77
N GLU A 340 -10.32 18.55 0.97
CA GLU A 340 -10.16 17.56 -0.11
C GLU A 340 -11.51 17.12 -0.71
N ILE A 341 -12.56 16.99 0.11
CA ILE A 341 -13.94 16.77 -0.35
C ILE A 341 -14.41 17.86 -1.33
N GLY A 342 -13.90 19.09 -1.21
CA GLY A 342 -14.23 20.17 -2.13
C GLY A 342 -13.93 19.82 -3.59
N PHE A 343 -12.87 19.05 -3.84
CA PHE A 343 -12.52 18.63 -5.21
C PHE A 343 -13.53 17.64 -5.80
N PHE A 344 -14.16 16.82 -4.96
CA PHE A 344 -15.24 15.94 -5.39
C PHE A 344 -16.54 16.72 -5.61
N GLU A 345 -16.92 17.52 -4.61
CA GLU A 345 -18.19 18.26 -4.62
C GLU A 345 -18.27 19.30 -5.73
N PHE A 346 -17.18 20.02 -5.98
CA PHE A 346 -17.11 21.09 -6.97
C PHE A 346 -16.58 20.60 -8.32
N GLY A 347 -16.62 19.30 -8.59
CA GLY A 347 -16.39 18.73 -9.93
C GLY A 347 -14.96 18.85 -10.45
N SER A 348 -13.94 18.85 -9.59
CA SER A 348 -12.54 18.84 -10.05
C SER A 348 -12.21 17.60 -10.87
N PHE A 349 -12.84 16.45 -10.56
CA PHE A 349 -12.66 15.19 -11.31
C PHE A 349 -13.57 15.09 -12.55
N ASP A 350 -14.35 16.13 -12.84
CA ASP A 350 -15.21 16.19 -14.02
C ASP A 350 -14.49 16.83 -15.22
N PHE A 351 -13.17 17.04 -15.16
CA PHE A 351 -12.39 17.67 -16.24
C PHE A 351 -12.55 16.93 -17.56
N ASP A 352 -12.72 17.71 -18.63
CA ASP A 352 -12.90 17.24 -19.99
C ASP A 352 -12.12 18.12 -20.97
N LEU A 353 -11.22 17.50 -21.73
CA LEU A 353 -10.35 18.25 -22.64
C LEU A 353 -11.15 18.86 -23.81
N GLU A 354 -12.24 18.23 -24.23
CA GLU A 354 -13.07 18.77 -25.32
C GLU A 354 -13.88 19.97 -24.88
N LYS A 355 -14.44 19.95 -23.66
CA LYS A 355 -15.10 21.14 -23.08
C LYS A 355 -14.14 22.31 -23.06
N LEU A 356 -12.89 22.11 -22.65
CA LEU A 356 -11.87 23.17 -22.67
C LEU A 356 -11.59 23.70 -24.10
N ARG A 357 -11.51 22.81 -25.09
CA ARG A 357 -11.27 23.18 -26.51
C ARG A 357 -12.42 23.98 -27.11
N THR A 358 -13.66 23.78 -26.67
CA THR A 358 -14.79 24.61 -27.13
C THR A 358 -14.71 26.05 -26.62
N ARG A 359 -14.01 26.27 -25.50
CA ARG A 359 -13.88 27.58 -24.86
C ARG A 359 -12.66 28.38 -25.30
N THR A 360 -11.60 27.68 -25.69
CA THR A 360 -10.29 28.28 -25.95
C THR A 360 -9.76 27.87 -27.32
N HIS A 361 -9.10 28.80 -28.03
CA HIS A 361 -8.36 28.50 -29.27
C HIS A 361 -6.99 27.85 -29.00
N LEU A 362 -6.75 27.31 -27.80
CA LEU A 362 -5.49 26.65 -27.46
C LEU A 362 -5.37 25.34 -28.25
N HIS A 363 -4.69 25.42 -29.40
CA HIS A 363 -4.25 24.26 -30.18
C HIS A 363 -3.09 23.56 -29.45
N THR A 364 -3.41 22.76 -28.43
CA THR A 364 -2.45 21.79 -27.89
C THR A 364 -2.39 20.61 -28.86
N GLU A 365 -1.35 20.57 -29.71
CA GLU A 365 -1.05 19.42 -30.56
C GLU A 365 -0.92 18.17 -29.69
N THR A 366 -1.83 17.23 -29.89
CA THR A 366 -1.93 16.04 -29.03
C THR A 366 -0.88 15.03 -29.49
N ARG A 367 0.24 14.91 -28.76
CA ARG A 367 1.13 13.75 -28.92
C ARG A 367 0.49 12.55 -28.20
N THR A 368 -0.41 11.85 -28.88
CA THR A 368 -1.03 10.63 -28.33
C THR A 368 -0.10 9.43 -28.52
N HIS A 369 0.66 9.08 -27.49
CA HIS A 369 1.21 7.73 -27.34
C HIS A 369 0.79 7.18 -25.97
N GLY A 370 -0.32 6.43 -25.92
CA GLY A 370 -0.75 5.66 -24.74
C GLY A 370 -2.13 6.01 -24.17
N ALA A 371 -2.64 5.11 -23.32
CA ALA A 371 -3.90 5.25 -22.56
C ALA A 371 -3.71 6.24 -21.39
N VAL A 372 -3.76 7.53 -21.71
CA VAL A 372 -3.49 8.64 -20.79
C VAL A 372 -4.80 9.41 -20.53
N SER A 373 -5.03 9.88 -19.30
CA SER A 373 -6.25 10.64 -18.95
C SER A 373 -6.31 12.00 -19.67
N ASP A 374 -7.50 12.56 -19.89
CA ASP A 374 -7.69 13.89 -20.50
C ASP A 374 -6.88 14.99 -19.80
N PHE A 375 -6.79 14.92 -18.47
CA PHE A 375 -6.02 15.86 -17.67
C PHE A 375 -4.52 15.72 -17.90
N GLU A 376 -4.00 14.49 -17.97
CA GLU A 376 -2.59 14.26 -18.27
C GLU A 376 -2.26 14.61 -19.73
N ALA A 377 -3.19 14.38 -20.67
CA ALA A 377 -3.08 14.86 -22.04
C ALA A 377 -3.02 16.40 -22.12
N PHE A 378 -3.82 17.10 -21.31
CA PHE A 378 -3.75 18.56 -21.17
C PHE A 378 -2.37 19.02 -20.69
N LEU A 379 -1.86 18.43 -19.61
CA LEU A 379 -0.54 18.80 -19.05
C LEU A 379 0.60 18.55 -20.03
N ASN A 380 0.55 17.42 -20.75
CA ASN A 380 1.55 17.04 -21.76
C ASN A 380 1.53 17.93 -23.01
N GLY A 381 0.49 18.75 -23.19
CA GLY A 381 0.42 19.74 -24.26
C GLY A 381 1.33 20.95 -24.07
N PHE A 382 1.90 21.15 -22.88
CA PHE A 382 2.79 22.27 -22.56
C PHE A 382 4.26 21.85 -22.61
N GLU A 383 5.16 22.79 -22.96
CA GLU A 383 6.61 22.53 -23.03
C GLU A 383 7.20 22.02 -21.71
N SER A 384 6.65 22.46 -20.59
CA SER A 384 6.94 21.98 -19.23
C SER A 384 5.63 21.55 -18.57
N PRO A 385 5.33 20.23 -18.54
CA PRO A 385 4.15 19.68 -17.87
C PRO A 385 4.12 19.97 -16.37
N GLN A 386 5.29 20.04 -15.73
CA GLN A 386 5.41 20.36 -14.30
C GLN A 386 4.90 21.78 -13.99
N LEU A 387 5.28 22.78 -14.80
CA LEU A 387 4.82 24.15 -14.61
C LEU A 387 3.30 24.27 -14.85
N ALA A 388 2.78 23.54 -15.85
CA ALA A 388 1.33 23.48 -16.10
C ALA A 388 0.57 22.86 -14.92
N SER A 389 1.10 21.78 -14.33
CA SER A 389 0.54 21.14 -13.13
C SER A 389 0.59 22.06 -11.90
N ASP A 390 1.68 22.82 -11.72
CA ASP A 390 1.82 23.78 -10.63
C ASP A 390 0.82 24.95 -10.77
N LEU A 391 0.66 25.50 -11.98
CA LEU A 391 -0.34 26.53 -12.29
C LEU A 391 -1.77 26.01 -12.11
N PHE A 392 -2.05 24.80 -12.58
CA PHE A 392 -3.36 24.18 -12.40
C PHE A 392 -3.67 23.98 -10.91
N THR A 393 -2.69 23.49 -10.13
CA THR A 393 -2.81 23.34 -8.67
C THR A 393 -3.16 24.68 -8.02
N LEU A 394 -2.50 25.77 -8.40
CA LEU A 394 -2.76 27.11 -7.89
C LEU A 394 -4.21 27.55 -8.18
N PHE A 395 -4.64 27.54 -9.44
CA PHE A 395 -5.97 28.02 -9.82
C PHE A 395 -7.07 27.12 -9.28
N GLU A 396 -6.85 25.81 -9.26
CA GLU A 396 -7.83 24.87 -8.76
C GLU A 396 -7.98 24.95 -7.24
N HIS A 397 -6.89 25.08 -6.48
CA HIS A 397 -6.98 25.38 -5.05
C HIS A 397 -7.73 26.70 -4.80
N GLY A 398 -7.50 27.70 -5.65
CA GLY A 398 -8.21 28.97 -5.65
C GLY A 398 -9.71 28.77 -5.82
N ARG A 399 -10.11 28.04 -6.86
CA ARG A 399 -11.51 27.73 -7.19
C ARG A 399 -12.20 27.00 -6.04
N ILE A 400 -11.56 25.95 -5.49
CA ILE A 400 -12.11 25.20 -4.35
C ILE A 400 -12.28 26.09 -3.12
N MET A 401 -11.31 26.97 -2.83
CA MET A 401 -11.44 27.91 -1.71
C MET A 401 -12.52 28.97 -1.95
N ASP A 402 -12.65 29.52 -3.16
CA ASP A 402 -13.68 30.50 -3.49
C ASP A 402 -15.10 29.91 -3.38
N LEU A 403 -15.31 28.74 -4.00
CA LEU A 403 -16.59 28.00 -3.90
C LEU A 403 -16.89 27.57 -2.46
N SER A 404 -15.88 27.13 -1.71
CA SER A 404 -16.04 26.80 -0.29
C SER A 404 -16.40 28.03 0.56
N ARG A 405 -15.90 29.22 0.23
CA ARG A 405 -16.25 30.46 0.94
C ARG A 405 -17.71 30.85 0.71
N LYS A 406 -18.17 30.72 -0.54
CA LYS A 406 -19.56 31.00 -0.95
C LYS A 406 -20.54 30.01 -0.33
N THR A 407 -20.21 28.72 -0.34
CA THR A 407 -21.11 27.63 0.09
C THR A 407 -21.02 27.35 1.60
N TYR A 408 -19.81 27.36 2.17
CA TYR A 408 -19.53 26.93 3.55
C TYR A 408 -18.61 27.93 4.30
N PRO A 409 -19.04 29.17 4.55
CA PRO A 409 -18.17 30.21 5.14
C PRO A 409 -17.63 29.81 6.52
N GLY A 410 -18.42 29.12 7.34
CA GLY A 410 -18.00 28.62 8.65
C GLY A 410 -16.92 27.53 8.57
N LEU A 411 -16.90 26.75 7.49
CA LEU A 411 -15.86 25.76 7.25
C LEU A 411 -14.53 26.44 6.91
N VAL A 412 -14.56 27.41 5.98
CA VAL A 412 -13.36 28.12 5.57
C VAL A 412 -12.72 28.88 6.72
N ARG A 413 -13.51 29.48 7.63
CA ARG A 413 -13.00 30.11 8.87
C ARG A 413 -12.19 29.15 9.75
N LYS A 414 -12.43 27.84 9.66
CA LYS A 414 -11.68 26.80 10.41
C LYS A 414 -10.48 26.26 9.64
N ILE A 415 -10.58 26.13 8.32
CA ILE A 415 -9.50 25.62 7.46
C ILE A 415 -8.40 26.66 7.29
N LEU A 416 -8.77 27.92 7.07
CA LEU A 416 -7.82 28.97 6.67
C LEU A 416 -6.69 29.21 7.68
N PRO A 417 -6.92 29.29 9.01
CA PRO A 417 -5.84 29.47 9.98
C PRO A 417 -4.79 28.36 9.93
N LEU A 418 -5.21 27.11 9.71
CA LEU A 418 -4.33 25.95 9.62
C LEU A 418 -3.46 25.99 8.36
N TYR A 419 -4.06 26.34 7.21
CA TYR A 419 -3.30 26.49 5.96
C TYR A 419 -2.34 27.68 6.00
N THR A 420 -2.75 28.80 6.61
CA THR A 420 -1.90 29.98 6.82
C THR A 420 -0.75 29.69 7.79
N SER A 421 -0.98 28.95 8.87
CA SER A 421 0.11 28.58 9.79
C SER A 421 1.14 27.69 9.11
N GLN A 422 0.68 26.73 8.30
CA GLN A 422 1.57 25.86 7.53
C GLN A 422 2.34 26.65 6.47
N TRP A 423 1.67 27.58 5.78
CA TRP A 423 2.31 28.50 4.83
C TRP A 423 3.42 29.33 5.48
N ASN A 424 3.14 29.94 6.64
CA ASN A 424 4.11 30.77 7.36
C ASN A 424 5.27 29.95 7.96
N SER A 425 5.08 28.66 8.21
CA SER A 425 6.13 27.75 8.70
C SER A 425 7.13 27.36 7.60
N GLN A 426 6.75 27.47 6.33
CA GLN A 426 7.66 27.25 5.21
C GLN A 426 8.64 28.45 5.12
N SER A 427 9.92 28.15 4.85
CA SER A 427 10.98 29.18 4.84
C SER A 427 10.62 30.35 3.92
N GLN A 428 10.58 31.57 4.48
CA GLN A 428 10.34 32.80 3.73
C GLN A 428 11.26 32.91 2.49
N LYS A 429 12.54 32.53 2.60
CA LYS A 429 13.49 32.53 1.47
C LYS A 429 13.08 31.65 0.28
N ALA A 430 12.36 30.55 0.50
CA ALA A 430 11.87 29.66 -0.55
C ALA A 430 10.56 30.17 -1.17
N ILE A 431 9.68 30.77 -0.35
CA ILE A 431 8.44 31.43 -0.79
C ILE A 431 8.75 32.56 -1.78
N HIS A 432 9.86 33.29 -1.59
CA HIS A 432 10.24 34.44 -2.43
C HIS A 432 10.94 34.09 -3.75
N ALA A 433 11.34 32.83 -3.97
CA ALA A 433 12.04 32.42 -5.19
C ALA A 433 11.09 32.02 -6.33
N ASN A 434 9.82 31.75 -6.02
CA ASN A 434 8.82 31.27 -6.99
C ASN A 434 7.61 32.23 -7.04
N PRO A 435 7.30 32.88 -8.19
CA PRO A 435 6.17 33.80 -8.32
C PRO A 435 4.81 33.15 -8.03
N LEU A 436 4.67 31.84 -8.23
CA LEU A 436 3.45 31.10 -7.91
C LEU A 436 3.11 31.14 -6.43
N SER A 437 4.12 31.26 -5.56
CA SER A 437 3.90 31.34 -4.12
C SER A 437 3.17 32.63 -3.73
N LEU A 438 3.49 33.74 -4.39
CA LEU A 438 2.83 35.03 -4.15
C LEU A 438 1.37 34.99 -4.64
N LEU A 439 1.14 34.39 -5.80
CA LEU A 439 -0.21 34.18 -6.32
C LEU A 439 -1.01 33.25 -5.41
N TYR A 440 -0.41 32.21 -4.84
CA TYR A 440 -1.07 31.30 -3.91
C TYR A 440 -1.53 32.02 -2.64
N GLN A 441 -0.68 32.90 -2.11
CA GLN A 441 -1.00 33.73 -0.95
C GLN A 441 -2.22 34.63 -1.21
N GLU A 442 -2.30 35.27 -2.38
CA GLU A 442 -3.42 36.16 -2.71
C GLU A 442 -4.69 35.40 -3.12
N ILE A 443 -4.59 34.45 -4.05
CA ILE A 443 -5.75 33.75 -4.63
C ILE A 443 -6.34 32.74 -3.64
N VAL A 444 -5.50 31.92 -3.00
CA VAL A 444 -5.95 30.80 -2.16
C VAL A 444 -6.10 31.22 -0.72
N LEU A 445 -5.10 31.90 -0.14
CA LEU A 445 -5.13 32.30 1.28
C LEU A 445 -5.84 33.63 1.52
N ASN A 446 -6.10 34.42 0.47
CA ASN A 446 -6.69 35.76 0.57
C ASN A 446 -5.89 36.68 1.50
N LEU A 447 -4.55 36.59 1.41
CA LEU A 447 -3.61 37.42 2.15
C LEU A 447 -2.90 38.37 1.18
N PRO A 448 -2.81 39.67 1.47
CA PRO A 448 -2.07 40.59 0.62
C PRO A 448 -0.57 40.29 0.70
N TRP A 449 0.12 40.37 -0.42
CA TRP A 449 1.59 40.28 -0.48
C TRP A 449 2.22 41.66 -0.27
N GLN A 450 3.46 41.69 0.21
CA GLN A 450 4.16 42.94 0.51
C GLN A 450 4.86 43.49 -0.74
N SER A 451 4.50 44.72 -1.14
CA SER A 451 4.78 45.31 -2.46
C SER A 451 6.24 45.64 -2.79
N HIS A 452 7.17 45.48 -1.84
CA HIS A 452 8.59 45.84 -1.99
C HIS A 452 9.47 44.70 -2.52
N LEU A 453 8.88 43.52 -2.78
CA LEU A 453 9.60 42.26 -3.02
C LEU A 453 9.60 41.80 -4.49
N ILE A 454 8.95 42.53 -5.41
CA ILE A 454 8.81 42.14 -6.83
C ILE A 454 9.44 43.22 -7.74
N PRO A 455 10.24 42.84 -8.76
CA PRO A 455 10.71 43.77 -9.78
C PRO A 455 9.54 44.50 -10.46
N GLN A 456 9.69 45.81 -10.68
CA GLN A 456 8.62 46.67 -11.20
C GLN A 456 8.04 46.19 -12.55
N SER A 457 8.85 45.51 -13.37
CA SER A 457 8.47 44.94 -14.67
C SER A 457 7.42 43.82 -14.59
N PHE A 458 7.40 43.07 -13.50
CA PHE A 458 6.50 41.91 -13.33
C PHE A 458 5.32 42.18 -12.41
N LYS A 459 5.35 43.33 -11.72
CA LYS A 459 4.30 43.78 -10.80
C LYS A 459 2.94 43.92 -11.50
N ASN A 460 2.91 44.40 -12.74
CA ASN A 460 1.67 44.58 -13.49
C ASN A 460 1.01 43.24 -13.85
N LEU A 461 1.80 42.25 -14.29
CA LEU A 461 1.32 40.91 -14.60
C LEU A 461 0.81 40.19 -13.35
N LEU A 462 1.58 40.21 -12.25
CA LEU A 462 1.15 39.55 -11.01
C LEU A 462 -0.06 40.22 -10.36
N ASN A 463 -0.28 41.52 -10.59
CA ASN A 463 -1.50 42.22 -10.16
C ASN A 463 -2.73 41.89 -11.02
N SER A 464 -2.56 41.53 -12.30
CA SER A 464 -3.70 41.26 -13.20
C SER A 464 -4.28 39.86 -13.02
N ILE A 465 -3.44 38.87 -12.66
CA ILE A 465 -3.85 37.46 -12.51
C ILE A 465 -4.98 37.29 -11.48
N PRO A 466 -4.91 37.81 -10.24
CA PRO A 466 -5.98 37.64 -9.25
C PRO A 466 -7.30 38.28 -9.66
N GLY A 467 -7.26 39.40 -10.40
CA GLY A 467 -8.44 40.04 -10.98
C GLY A 467 -9.11 39.15 -12.03
N THR A 468 -8.32 38.71 -13.01
CA THR A 468 -8.77 37.81 -14.08
C THR A 468 -9.32 36.50 -13.53
N PHE A 469 -8.65 35.92 -12.51
CA PHE A 469 -9.14 34.74 -11.80
C PHE A 469 -10.53 34.99 -11.20
N ARG A 470 -10.74 36.09 -10.48
CA ARG A 470 -12.04 36.39 -9.87
C ARG A 470 -13.15 36.61 -10.90
N GLU A 471 -12.85 37.26 -12.01
CA GLU A 471 -13.78 37.48 -13.13
C GLU A 471 -14.18 36.15 -13.76
N THR A 472 -13.20 35.31 -14.08
CA THR A 472 -13.41 33.97 -14.68
C THR A 472 -14.22 33.07 -13.75
N MET A 473 -13.88 33.01 -12.45
CA MET A 473 -14.63 32.22 -11.46
C MET A 473 -16.02 32.79 -11.15
N SER A 474 -16.28 34.06 -11.45
CA SER A 474 -17.62 34.63 -11.30
C SER A 474 -18.50 34.35 -12.51
N ALA A 475 -17.91 34.25 -13.70
CA ALA A 475 -18.63 33.90 -14.93
C ALA A 475 -19.00 32.41 -14.98
N ASP A 476 -18.04 31.52 -14.77
CA ASP A 476 -18.26 30.07 -14.83
C ASP A 476 -17.24 29.31 -13.96
N PRO A 477 -17.58 28.91 -12.72
CA PRO A 477 -16.65 28.30 -11.76
C PRO A 477 -16.44 26.79 -11.93
N CYS A 478 -16.28 26.29 -13.15
CA CYS A 478 -15.94 24.88 -13.42
C CYS A 478 -14.42 24.65 -13.52
N VAL A 479 -14.03 23.37 -13.62
CA VAL A 479 -12.62 22.97 -13.65
C VAL A 479 -11.91 23.36 -14.96
N GLU A 480 -12.66 23.42 -16.06
CA GLU A 480 -12.17 23.90 -17.35
C GLU A 480 -11.73 25.37 -17.26
N SER A 481 -12.41 26.19 -16.44
CA SER A 481 -12.03 27.59 -16.21
C SER A 481 -10.69 27.70 -15.48
N SER A 482 -10.37 26.76 -14.57
CA SER A 482 -9.03 26.68 -13.98
C SER A 482 -7.98 26.36 -15.03
N ALA A 483 -8.28 25.45 -15.97
CA ALA A 483 -7.37 25.08 -17.06
C ALA A 483 -7.22 26.20 -18.13
N GLU A 484 -8.27 26.96 -18.38
CA GLU A 484 -8.24 28.15 -19.24
C GLU A 484 -7.25 29.19 -18.71
N LEU A 485 -7.27 29.45 -17.40
CA LEU A 485 -6.31 30.36 -16.75
C LEU A 485 -4.87 29.84 -16.83
N VAL A 486 -4.67 28.52 -16.78
CA VAL A 486 -3.34 27.93 -17.05
C VAL A 486 -2.91 28.28 -18.47
N GLY A 487 -3.75 28.01 -19.48
CA GLY A 487 -3.45 28.31 -20.87
C GLY A 487 -3.14 29.79 -21.13
N LEU A 488 -3.91 30.69 -20.49
CA LEU A 488 -3.78 32.13 -20.64
C LEU A 488 -2.48 32.68 -20.04
N PHE A 489 -2.07 32.22 -18.85
CA PHE A 489 -0.92 32.76 -18.14
C PHE A 489 0.37 31.93 -18.27
N TYR A 490 0.32 30.76 -18.91
CA TYR A 490 1.46 29.84 -18.98
C TYR A 490 2.73 30.50 -19.54
N GLN A 491 2.62 31.14 -20.71
CA GLN A 491 3.78 31.74 -21.39
C GLN A 491 4.34 32.92 -20.60
N ASP A 492 3.45 33.75 -20.04
CA ASP A 492 3.83 34.91 -19.23
C ASP A 492 4.59 34.50 -17.96
N ILE A 493 4.10 33.48 -17.25
CA ILE A 493 4.75 32.95 -16.04
C ILE A 493 6.04 32.23 -16.38
N LYS A 494 6.09 31.47 -17.47
CA LYS A 494 7.32 30.82 -17.95
C LYS A 494 8.42 31.84 -18.25
N ALA A 495 8.08 32.97 -18.85
CA ALA A 495 9.03 34.06 -19.12
C ALA A 495 9.66 34.64 -17.84
N LEU A 496 8.95 34.59 -16.70
CA LEU A 496 9.48 35.01 -15.39
C LEU A 496 10.64 34.12 -14.93
N PHE A 497 10.62 32.82 -15.26
CA PHE A 497 11.67 31.90 -14.85
C PHE A 497 12.93 31.98 -15.74
N ILE A 498 12.75 32.23 -17.04
CA ILE A 498 13.85 32.29 -18.03
C ILE A 498 14.78 33.50 -17.77
N THR A 499 14.23 34.63 -17.32
CA THR A 499 15.01 35.86 -17.04
C THR A 499 15.89 35.77 -15.79
N GLY A 500 15.73 34.73 -14.95
CA GLY A 500 16.39 34.56 -13.65
C GLY A 500 17.64 33.66 -13.60
N SER A 501 18.25 33.28 -14.74
CA SER A 501 19.46 32.43 -14.81
C SER A 501 19.27 30.96 -14.37
N LYS A 502 18.03 30.44 -14.36
CA LYS A 502 17.77 29.02 -14.09
C LYS A 502 16.91 28.43 -15.21
N THR A 503 17.40 27.35 -15.82
CA THR A 503 16.72 26.62 -16.89
C THR A 503 15.48 25.86 -16.40
N ASN A 504 15.42 25.53 -15.11
CA ASN A 504 14.26 24.91 -14.46
C ASN A 504 13.70 25.80 -13.34
N PRO A 505 12.36 25.98 -13.27
CA PRO A 505 11.73 26.73 -12.18
C PRO A 505 12.00 26.05 -10.83
N PRO A 506 12.25 26.82 -9.74
CA PRO A 506 12.34 26.26 -8.40
C PRO A 506 11.03 25.54 -8.00
N PRO A 507 11.10 24.49 -7.16
CA PRO A 507 9.92 23.71 -6.81
C PRO A 507 8.85 24.60 -6.16
N PHE A 508 7.66 24.63 -6.74
CA PHE A 508 6.48 25.23 -6.11
C PHE A 508 6.04 24.36 -4.94
N THR A 509 5.95 24.90 -3.73
CA THR A 509 5.48 24.16 -2.55
C THR A 509 4.19 24.79 -2.04
N VAL A 510 3.20 23.94 -1.80
CA VAL A 510 1.89 24.35 -1.24
C VAL A 510 1.73 23.78 0.17
N PRO A 511 0.85 24.35 1.02
CA PRO A 511 0.57 23.78 2.34
C PRO A 511 0.25 22.28 2.25
N PHE A 512 0.85 21.51 3.15
CA PHE A 512 0.69 20.04 3.22
C PHE A 512 1.18 19.26 1.99
N HIS A 513 1.99 19.89 1.11
CA HIS A 513 2.54 19.30 -0.11
C HIS A 513 1.47 18.72 -1.05
N ARG A 514 0.23 19.22 -0.96
CA ARG A 514 -0.92 18.76 -1.74
C ARG A 514 -0.83 19.32 -3.17
N LYS A 515 -0.03 18.70 -4.02
CA LYS A 515 -0.01 18.96 -5.47
C LYS A 515 -1.03 18.10 -6.20
N ILE A 516 -1.57 18.62 -7.30
CA ILE A 516 -2.41 17.84 -8.22
C ILE A 516 -1.49 17.17 -9.24
N GLU A 517 -1.13 15.91 -8.98
CA GLU A 517 -0.32 15.09 -9.88
C GLU A 517 -1.18 14.37 -10.91
N GLY A 518 -0.93 14.62 -12.20
CA GLY A 518 -1.77 14.10 -13.29
C GLY A 518 -1.88 12.57 -13.33
N SER A 519 -0.79 11.86 -13.08
CA SER A 519 -0.75 10.39 -13.12
C SER A 519 -1.54 9.72 -11.98
N PHE A 520 -1.71 10.40 -10.84
CA PHE A 520 -2.39 9.86 -9.66
C PHE A 520 -3.83 10.38 -9.50
N PHE A 521 -4.06 11.67 -9.73
CA PHE A 521 -5.30 12.37 -9.36
C PHE A 521 -6.56 11.76 -10.01
N TYR A 522 -6.42 11.12 -11.19
CA TYR A 522 -7.52 10.45 -11.90
C TYR A 522 -7.45 8.92 -11.91
N SER A 523 -6.42 8.35 -11.28
CA SER A 523 -6.14 6.91 -11.41
C SER A 523 -7.26 6.00 -10.88
N GLY A 524 -8.06 6.47 -9.92
CA GLY A 524 -9.22 5.74 -9.38
C GLY A 524 -10.42 5.69 -10.33
N LEU A 525 -10.44 6.54 -11.36
CA LEU A 525 -11.52 6.67 -12.34
C LEU A 525 -11.21 5.97 -13.68
N GLN A 526 -10.01 5.43 -13.88
CA GLN A 526 -9.56 4.85 -15.15
C GLN A 526 -10.55 3.86 -15.78
N SER A 527 -11.10 2.93 -14.98
CA SER A 527 -12.10 1.96 -15.47
C SER A 527 -13.41 2.63 -15.91
N MET A 528 -13.80 3.73 -15.26
CA MET A 528 -14.99 4.49 -15.65
C MET A 528 -14.71 5.37 -16.87
N ASP A 529 -13.51 5.93 -16.99
CA ASP A 529 -13.05 6.67 -18.17
C ASP A 529 -13.04 5.79 -19.42
N GLU A 530 -12.49 4.58 -19.35
CA GLU A 530 -12.50 3.61 -20.46
C GLU A 530 -13.93 3.28 -20.91
N LYS A 531 -14.84 3.08 -19.96
CA LYS A 531 -16.27 2.86 -20.23
C LYS A 531 -16.93 4.09 -20.85
N ALA A 532 -16.65 5.27 -20.32
CA ALA A 532 -17.21 6.53 -20.80
C ALA A 532 -16.74 6.84 -22.24
N GLN A 533 -15.45 6.66 -22.51
CA GLN A 533 -14.86 6.83 -23.84
C GLN A 533 -15.45 5.82 -24.84
N GLY A 534 -15.57 4.55 -24.44
CA GLY A 534 -16.17 3.52 -25.27
C GLY A 534 -17.65 3.79 -25.59
N LEU A 535 -18.40 4.35 -24.64
CA LEU A 535 -19.80 4.75 -24.87
C LEU A 535 -19.88 5.99 -25.78
N LYS A 536 -19.04 7.00 -25.55
CA LYS A 536 -18.99 8.22 -26.34
C LYS A 536 -18.73 7.94 -27.82
N ILE A 537 -17.72 7.13 -28.15
CA ILE A 537 -17.42 6.75 -29.55
C ILE A 537 -18.62 6.08 -30.23
N ARG A 538 -19.41 5.31 -29.49
CA ARG A 538 -20.63 4.67 -30.01
C ARG A 538 -21.78 5.66 -30.20
N LEU A 539 -21.96 6.59 -29.26
CA LEU A 539 -22.96 7.66 -29.38
C LEU A 539 -22.66 8.62 -30.54
N GLU A 540 -21.38 8.95 -30.75
CA GLU A 540 -20.94 9.78 -31.88
C GLU A 540 -21.24 9.12 -33.24
N LYS A 541 -21.09 7.80 -33.35
CA LYS A 541 -21.49 7.05 -34.56
C LYS A 541 -22.99 7.12 -34.86
N LEU A 542 -23.80 7.37 -33.83
CA LEU A 542 -25.25 7.58 -33.95
C LEU A 542 -25.62 9.06 -34.14
N GLY A 543 -24.63 9.95 -34.30
CA GLY A 543 -24.85 11.40 -34.45
C GLY A 543 -25.16 12.12 -33.14
N ILE A 544 -25.02 11.46 -31.99
CA ILE A 544 -25.29 12.05 -30.67
C ILE A 544 -23.98 12.61 -30.11
N GLN A 545 -23.90 13.93 -29.92
CA GLN A 545 -22.73 14.56 -29.33
C GLN A 545 -22.84 14.63 -27.79
N THR A 546 -21.91 13.97 -27.10
CA THR A 546 -21.82 13.94 -25.63
C THR A 546 -20.37 14.09 -25.16
N PHE A 547 -20.16 14.73 -24.01
CA PHE A 547 -18.84 14.83 -23.41
C PHE A 547 -18.51 13.60 -22.55
N GLN A 548 -17.23 13.22 -22.50
CA GLN A 548 -16.77 12.05 -21.76
C GLN A 548 -17.01 12.23 -20.26
N SER A 549 -16.74 13.43 -19.74
CA SER A 549 -17.00 13.83 -18.35
C SER A 549 -18.44 13.62 -17.90
N ASP A 550 -19.42 13.98 -18.73
CA ASP A 550 -20.84 13.88 -18.35
C ASP A 550 -21.29 12.41 -18.27
N ILE A 551 -20.80 11.58 -19.20
CA ILE A 551 -21.00 10.13 -19.16
C ILE A 551 -20.32 9.53 -17.92
N ARG A 552 -19.06 9.88 -17.66
CA ARG A 552 -18.29 9.42 -16.49
C ARG A 552 -19.01 9.79 -15.19
N LYS A 553 -19.49 11.02 -15.07
CA LYS A 553 -20.24 11.50 -13.90
C LYS A 553 -21.47 10.64 -13.65
N LYS A 554 -22.25 10.34 -14.70
CA LYS A 554 -23.41 9.45 -14.59
C LYS A 554 -23.04 8.02 -14.24
N LEU A 555 -21.93 7.51 -14.78
CA LEU A 555 -21.39 6.20 -14.38
C LEU A 555 -21.01 6.17 -12.90
N VAL A 556 -20.37 7.22 -12.37
CA VAL A 556 -20.01 7.31 -10.94
C VAL A 556 -21.25 7.39 -10.05
N GLU A 557 -22.24 8.21 -10.41
CA GLU A 557 -23.52 8.33 -9.70
C GLU A 557 -24.27 6.98 -9.62
N ASN A 558 -24.18 6.18 -10.68
CA ASN A 558 -24.91 4.92 -10.82
C ASN A 558 -24.04 3.67 -10.60
N ASN A 559 -22.88 3.79 -9.93
CA ASN A 559 -21.97 2.68 -9.62
C ASN A 559 -21.55 1.83 -10.84
N GLY A 560 -21.37 2.48 -12.00
CA GLY A 560 -20.84 1.87 -13.22
C GLY A 560 -21.88 1.32 -14.19
N ALA A 561 -23.17 1.56 -13.95
CA ALA A 561 -24.27 1.20 -14.85
C ALA A 561 -25.01 2.45 -15.37
N LEU A 562 -25.64 2.35 -16.53
CA LEU A 562 -26.46 3.40 -17.14
C LEU A 562 -27.79 2.81 -17.62
N SER A 563 -28.85 3.61 -17.54
CA SER A 563 -30.16 3.33 -18.14
C SER A 563 -30.37 4.16 -19.41
N ALA A 564 -31.33 3.74 -20.25
CA ALA A 564 -31.71 4.52 -21.42
C ALA A 564 -32.23 5.93 -21.06
N SER A 565 -32.86 6.07 -19.89
CA SER A 565 -33.25 7.38 -19.34
C SER A 565 -32.05 8.25 -18.95
N ASP A 566 -30.96 7.66 -18.45
CA ASP A 566 -29.75 8.42 -18.12
C ASP A 566 -29.13 9.02 -19.37
N ILE A 567 -29.05 8.24 -20.47
CA ILE A 567 -28.57 8.73 -21.77
C ILE A 567 -29.47 9.85 -22.30
N LYS A 568 -30.81 9.69 -22.23
CA LYS A 568 -31.73 10.78 -22.61
C LYS A 568 -31.50 12.05 -21.80
N SER A 569 -31.21 11.94 -20.50
CA SER A 569 -30.89 13.10 -19.66
C SER A 569 -29.60 13.80 -20.05
N LEU A 570 -28.60 13.06 -20.56
CA LEU A 570 -27.34 13.63 -21.06
C LEU A 570 -27.56 14.41 -22.37
N VAL A 571 -28.45 13.94 -23.23
CA VAL A 571 -28.81 14.62 -24.49
C VAL A 571 -29.66 15.87 -24.24
N LEU A 572 -30.68 15.77 -23.37
CA LEU A 572 -31.59 16.89 -23.07
C LEU A 572 -30.89 18.06 -22.36
N LYS A 573 -29.95 17.80 -21.45
CA LYS A 573 -29.17 18.84 -20.76
C LYS A 573 -28.39 19.75 -21.71
N ARG A 574 -28.06 19.29 -22.91
CA ARG A 574 -27.31 20.06 -23.90
C ARG A 574 -28.18 21.12 -24.60
N ASN A 575 -29.42 20.77 -24.92
CA ASN A 575 -30.36 21.70 -25.56
C ASN A 575 -30.69 22.91 -24.67
N ASP A 576 -30.67 22.74 -23.34
CA ASP A 576 -30.86 23.85 -22.39
C ASP A 576 -29.60 24.73 -22.24
N SER A 577 -28.40 24.20 -22.47
CA SER A 577 -27.14 24.96 -22.34
C SER A 577 -26.79 25.81 -23.57
N ASP A 578 -27.36 25.51 -24.75
CA ASP A 578 -27.13 26.26 -25.99
C ASP A 578 -27.90 27.59 -26.09
N SER A 579 -28.61 28.02 -25.03
CA SER A 579 -29.39 29.28 -25.03
C SER A 579 -28.55 30.57 -24.97
N TRP A 580 -27.21 30.51 -25.11
CA TRP A 580 -26.32 31.66 -24.90
C TRP A 580 -25.57 32.18 -26.13
N LYS A 581 -25.92 31.77 -27.35
CA LYS A 581 -25.58 32.50 -28.60
C LYS A 581 -26.63 32.24 -29.69
N ASN A 582 -27.73 32.98 -29.67
CA ASN A 582 -28.55 33.14 -30.88
C ASN A 582 -28.27 34.51 -31.48
N ASP A 583 -27.55 34.49 -32.61
CA ASP A 583 -27.55 35.58 -33.59
C ASP A 583 -28.99 35.74 -34.13
N PRO A 584 -29.52 36.97 -34.35
CA PRO A 584 -30.95 37.15 -34.66
C PRO A 584 -31.39 36.69 -36.06
N ASP A 585 -30.45 36.30 -36.93
CA ASP A 585 -30.71 36.04 -38.34
C ASP A 585 -30.35 34.61 -38.76
N GLU A 586 -31.05 33.61 -38.21
CA GLU A 586 -31.13 32.30 -38.88
C GLU A 586 -32.52 31.68 -38.67
N LYS A 587 -33.37 31.87 -39.70
CA LYS A 587 -34.58 31.08 -39.89
C LYS A 587 -34.16 29.66 -40.27
N ASN A 588 -33.94 28.81 -39.28
CA ASN A 588 -33.98 27.36 -39.48
C ASN A 588 -34.30 26.67 -38.14
N THR A 589 -35.56 26.75 -37.71
CA THR A 589 -36.00 26.21 -36.41
C THR A 589 -36.75 24.88 -36.50
N ASP A 590 -36.85 24.24 -37.67
CA ASP A 590 -37.79 23.11 -37.84
C ASP A 590 -37.19 21.76 -38.33
N GLU A 591 -35.87 21.58 -38.48
CA GLU A 591 -35.31 20.33 -39.09
C GLU A 591 -34.42 19.43 -38.20
N VAL A 592 -34.24 19.68 -36.90
CA VAL A 592 -33.43 18.77 -36.02
C VAL A 592 -34.28 17.87 -35.10
N ASN A 593 -35.62 17.93 -35.20
CA ASN A 593 -36.54 17.18 -34.34
C ASN A 593 -36.85 15.73 -34.80
N ALA A 594 -35.97 15.07 -35.54
CA ALA A 594 -36.20 13.71 -36.02
C ALA A 594 -34.98 12.79 -35.89
N VAL A 595 -34.40 12.68 -34.68
CA VAL A 595 -33.74 11.43 -34.30
C VAL A 595 -34.78 10.59 -33.56
N ASP A 596 -35.29 9.56 -34.23
CA ASP A 596 -36.25 8.62 -33.65
C ASP A 596 -35.54 7.81 -32.55
N PHE A 597 -35.67 8.24 -31.29
CA PHE A 597 -35.11 7.57 -30.11
C PHE A 597 -35.98 6.37 -29.70
N SER A 598 -36.27 5.48 -30.64
CA SER A 598 -36.89 4.21 -30.34
C SER A 598 -36.06 3.50 -29.26
N ASN A 599 -36.70 3.25 -28.11
CA ASN A 599 -36.11 2.62 -26.91
C ASN A 599 -35.30 1.32 -27.15
N PRO A 600 -35.53 0.51 -28.22
CA PRO A 600 -34.74 -0.69 -28.48
C PRO A 600 -33.26 -0.43 -28.78
N ASP A 601 -32.92 0.62 -29.55
CA ASP A 601 -31.55 0.81 -30.05
C ASP A 601 -30.58 1.28 -28.95
N LEU A 602 -31.05 2.17 -28.06
CA LEU A 602 -30.28 2.59 -26.88
C LEU A 602 -30.13 1.48 -25.84
N SER A 603 -31.16 0.64 -25.67
CA SER A 603 -31.12 -0.50 -24.76
C SER A 603 -30.13 -1.56 -25.27
N ARG A 604 -30.17 -1.85 -26.57
CA ARG A 604 -29.22 -2.76 -27.23
C ARG A 604 -27.78 -2.23 -27.15
N LEU A 605 -27.55 -0.93 -27.34
CA LEU A 605 -26.23 -0.30 -27.20
C LEU A 605 -25.70 -0.40 -25.75
N LEU A 606 -26.57 -0.26 -24.75
CA LEU A 606 -26.23 -0.48 -23.34
C LEU A 606 -25.90 -1.95 -23.03
N GLU A 607 -26.60 -2.89 -23.66
CA GLU A 607 -26.35 -4.34 -23.53
C GLU A 607 -25.01 -4.72 -24.18
N GLU A 608 -24.76 -4.26 -25.40
CA GLU A 608 -23.50 -4.48 -26.14
C GLU A 608 -22.29 -3.81 -25.46
N SER A 609 -22.51 -2.76 -24.66
CA SER A 609 -21.47 -2.11 -23.86
C SER A 609 -21.33 -2.70 -22.45
N GLY A 610 -22.20 -3.63 -22.03
CA GLY A 610 -22.20 -4.22 -20.70
C GLY A 610 -22.53 -3.24 -19.57
N LEU A 611 -23.20 -2.13 -19.90
CA LEU A 611 -23.53 -1.03 -18.98
C LEU A 611 -24.97 -1.06 -18.48
N THR A 612 -25.80 -2.02 -18.91
CA THR A 612 -27.21 -2.12 -18.48
C THR A 612 -27.35 -2.37 -16.99
N ARG A 613 -28.16 -1.52 -16.35
CA ARG A 613 -28.77 -1.81 -15.04
C ARG A 613 -29.80 -2.92 -15.24
N THR A 614 -29.56 -4.13 -14.72
CA THR A 614 -30.64 -5.10 -14.54
C THR A 614 -31.69 -4.42 -13.65
N PRO A 615 -32.94 -4.24 -14.09
CA PRO A 615 -33.98 -3.72 -13.20
C PRO A 615 -34.00 -4.61 -11.96
N ALA A 616 -34.04 -4.00 -10.78
CA ALA A 616 -34.20 -4.75 -9.55
C ALA A 616 -35.43 -5.64 -9.72
N PRO A 617 -35.30 -6.98 -9.66
CA PRO A 617 -36.44 -7.85 -9.88
C PRO A 617 -37.50 -7.53 -8.83
N GLU A 618 -38.77 -7.48 -9.22
CA GLU A 618 -39.89 -7.36 -8.28
C GLU A 618 -39.77 -8.49 -7.23
N VAL A 619 -39.37 -8.11 -6.01
CA VAL A 619 -39.04 -9.05 -4.95
C VAL A 619 -40.33 -9.55 -4.30
N THR A 620 -40.68 -10.79 -4.58
CA THR A 620 -41.84 -11.52 -4.01
C THR A 620 -41.40 -12.55 -2.96
N GLY A 621 -40.42 -12.22 -2.12
CA GLY A 621 -39.86 -13.11 -1.10
C GLY A 621 -39.60 -12.43 0.25
N SER A 622 -39.52 -13.22 1.32
CA SER A 622 -39.15 -12.77 2.67
C SER A 622 -37.71 -12.27 2.72
N ALA A 623 -37.52 -11.11 3.35
CA ALA A 623 -36.22 -10.48 3.51
C ALA A 623 -35.76 -10.56 4.98
N PHE A 624 -34.54 -11.02 5.20
CA PHE A 624 -33.96 -11.22 6.53
C PHE A 624 -32.67 -10.43 6.69
N TYR A 625 -32.49 -9.80 7.84
CA TYR A 625 -31.26 -9.08 8.18
C TYR A 625 -30.29 -10.03 8.89
N TYR A 626 -29.06 -10.09 8.39
CA TYR A 626 -27.97 -10.86 8.99
C TYR A 626 -26.83 -9.94 9.41
N ARG A 627 -26.00 -10.46 10.32
CA ARG A 627 -24.76 -9.80 10.73
C ARG A 627 -23.67 -10.14 9.72
N GLU A 628 -22.85 -9.16 9.36
CA GLU A 628 -21.70 -9.36 8.46
C GLU A 628 -20.41 -9.32 9.26
N TRP A 629 -19.53 -10.30 9.07
CA TRP A 629 -18.20 -10.25 9.67
C TRP A 629 -17.32 -9.27 8.90
N ASP A 630 -16.79 -8.25 9.57
CA ASP A 630 -15.84 -7.31 8.98
C ASP A 630 -14.42 -7.67 9.41
N ASP A 631 -13.63 -8.21 8.48
CA ASP A 631 -12.24 -8.64 8.69
C ASP A 631 -11.32 -7.51 9.17
N ARG A 632 -11.63 -6.25 8.85
CA ARG A 632 -10.84 -5.08 9.27
C ARG A 632 -11.22 -4.59 10.67
N LEU A 633 -12.47 -4.78 11.07
CA LEU A 633 -12.95 -4.46 12.42
C LEU A 633 -12.70 -5.61 13.41
N GLY A 634 -12.58 -6.85 12.92
CA GLY A 634 -12.50 -8.04 13.74
C GLY A 634 -13.78 -8.31 14.54
N ASP A 635 -14.92 -7.80 14.06
CA ASP A 635 -16.23 -7.89 14.73
C ASP A 635 -17.37 -7.89 13.70
N TYR A 636 -18.57 -8.24 14.16
CA TYR A 636 -19.78 -8.30 13.34
C TYR A 636 -20.47 -6.92 13.22
N LEU A 637 -20.78 -6.54 11.99
CA LEU A 637 -21.68 -5.43 11.67
C LEU A 637 -23.13 -5.90 11.77
N HIS A 638 -23.90 -5.37 12.73
CA HIS A 638 -25.31 -5.71 12.90
C HIS A 638 -26.20 -5.19 11.77
N ASN A 639 -27.13 -6.03 11.31
CA ASN A 639 -28.13 -5.72 10.27
C ASN A 639 -27.53 -5.17 8.97
N HIS A 640 -26.29 -5.57 8.64
CA HIS A 640 -25.57 -5.04 7.49
C HIS A 640 -25.92 -5.76 6.19
N THR A 641 -26.17 -7.07 6.28
CA THR A 641 -26.54 -7.91 5.14
C THR A 641 -28.05 -8.09 5.10
N LEU A 642 -28.67 -7.80 3.95
CA LEU A 642 -30.08 -8.12 3.68
C LEU A 642 -30.12 -9.32 2.72
N VAL A 643 -30.68 -10.43 3.18
CA VAL A 643 -30.84 -11.65 2.39
C VAL A 643 -32.28 -11.76 1.94
N HIS A 644 -32.46 -11.90 0.63
CA HIS A 644 -33.76 -12.18 0.02
C HIS A 644 -33.86 -13.67 -0.30
N GLU A 645 -34.78 -14.36 0.36
CA GLU A 645 -35.03 -15.77 0.06
C GLU A 645 -35.99 -15.88 -1.15
N LYS A 646 -35.58 -16.65 -2.15
CA LYS A 646 -36.38 -16.93 -3.35
C LYS A 646 -36.44 -18.42 -3.58
N THR A 647 -37.64 -18.99 -3.58
CA THR A 647 -37.86 -20.37 -4.01
C THR A 647 -37.87 -20.44 -5.53
N ILE A 648 -36.93 -21.17 -6.11
CA ILE A 648 -36.89 -21.43 -7.55
C ILE A 648 -37.73 -22.69 -7.82
N PRO A 649 -38.80 -22.61 -8.65
CA PRO A 649 -39.58 -23.79 -8.98
C PRO A 649 -38.71 -24.78 -9.77
N PRO A 650 -38.84 -26.10 -9.52
CA PRO A 650 -38.12 -27.11 -10.28
C PRO A 650 -38.50 -27.01 -11.74
N LYS A 651 -37.51 -27.06 -12.62
CA LYS A 651 -37.71 -27.12 -14.07
C LYS A 651 -37.37 -28.53 -14.53
N ASP A 652 -38.34 -29.18 -15.16
CA ASP A 652 -38.13 -30.52 -15.73
C ASP A 652 -37.10 -30.44 -16.86
N ASN A 653 -36.05 -31.25 -16.80
CA ASN A 653 -34.96 -31.26 -17.76
C ASN A 653 -34.34 -32.66 -17.84
N ASP A 654 -34.22 -33.20 -19.05
CA ASP A 654 -33.64 -34.52 -19.34
C ASP A 654 -32.11 -34.59 -19.10
N PHE A 655 -31.48 -33.51 -18.66
CA PHE A 655 -30.03 -33.41 -18.44
C PHE A 655 -29.48 -34.50 -17.51
N TYR A 656 -30.17 -34.78 -16.40
CA TYR A 656 -29.75 -35.79 -15.42
C TYR A 656 -29.74 -37.18 -16.05
N GLU A 657 -30.85 -37.58 -16.69
CA GLU A 657 -30.94 -38.89 -17.36
C GLU A 657 -29.93 -39.05 -18.50
N ASN A 658 -29.75 -38.01 -19.32
CA ASN A 658 -28.82 -38.02 -20.43
C ASN A 658 -27.37 -38.16 -19.96
N THR A 659 -27.01 -37.52 -18.84
CA THR A 659 -25.69 -37.63 -18.24
C THR A 659 -25.42 -39.05 -17.73
N LEU A 660 -26.39 -39.66 -17.04
CA LEU A 660 -26.26 -41.04 -16.54
C LEU A 660 -26.08 -42.05 -17.68
N ARG A 661 -26.84 -41.92 -18.78
CA ARG A 661 -26.70 -42.78 -19.96
C ARG A 661 -25.33 -42.62 -20.61
N ARG A 662 -24.84 -41.39 -20.74
CA ARG A 662 -23.55 -41.09 -21.39
C ARG A 662 -22.35 -41.66 -20.63
N TYR A 663 -22.40 -41.64 -19.30
CA TYR A 663 -21.27 -42.03 -18.44
C TYR A 663 -21.48 -43.32 -17.67
N GLN A 664 -22.42 -44.19 -18.10
CA GLN A 664 -22.79 -45.43 -17.39
C GLN A 664 -21.59 -46.33 -17.02
N GLY A 665 -20.60 -46.45 -17.91
CA GLY A 665 -19.39 -47.22 -17.65
C GLY A 665 -18.48 -46.58 -16.58
N LEU A 666 -18.39 -45.25 -16.55
CA LEU A 666 -17.65 -44.51 -15.52
C LEU A 666 -18.36 -44.60 -14.17
N ILE A 667 -19.69 -44.48 -14.15
CA ILE A 667 -20.51 -44.64 -12.95
C ILE A 667 -20.27 -46.00 -12.32
N SER A 668 -20.29 -47.08 -13.11
CA SER A 668 -20.05 -48.44 -12.61
C SER A 668 -18.68 -48.58 -11.92
N ARG A 669 -17.64 -47.95 -12.48
CA ARG A 669 -16.29 -47.94 -11.89
C ARG A 669 -16.23 -47.12 -10.61
N ILE A 670 -16.91 -45.97 -10.59
CA ILE A 670 -16.99 -45.11 -9.41
C ILE A 670 -17.74 -45.82 -8.29
N LYS A 671 -18.90 -46.43 -8.58
CA LYS A 671 -19.67 -47.21 -7.60
C LYS A 671 -18.82 -48.32 -6.98
N TYR A 672 -18.10 -49.11 -7.80
CA TYR A 672 -17.19 -50.14 -7.30
C TYR A 672 -16.05 -49.59 -6.42
N ALA A 673 -15.45 -48.47 -6.80
CA ALA A 673 -14.40 -47.84 -6.00
C ALA A 673 -14.91 -47.29 -4.66
N PHE A 674 -16.14 -46.75 -4.64
CA PHE A 674 -16.76 -46.23 -3.43
C PHE A 674 -17.34 -47.34 -2.54
N GLU A 675 -17.76 -48.48 -3.10
CA GLU A 675 -18.08 -49.69 -2.33
C GLU A 675 -16.87 -50.19 -1.53
N MET A 676 -15.66 -50.15 -2.10
CA MET A 676 -14.43 -50.49 -1.36
C MET A 676 -14.12 -49.55 -0.20
N LEU A 677 -14.68 -48.33 -0.18
CA LEU A 677 -14.50 -47.34 0.89
C LEU A 677 -15.56 -47.45 1.99
N LYS A 678 -16.57 -48.32 1.81
CA LYS A 678 -17.58 -48.60 2.83
C LYS A 678 -16.93 -49.38 3.97
N PRO A 679 -16.90 -48.86 5.20
CA PRO A 679 -16.31 -49.58 6.31
C PRO A 679 -17.23 -50.75 6.70
N GLU A 680 -16.84 -51.97 6.36
CA GLU A 680 -17.54 -53.19 6.78
C GLU A 680 -16.86 -53.92 7.95
N GLU A 681 -15.64 -53.54 8.34
CA GLU A 681 -14.87 -54.35 9.30
C GLU A 681 -15.02 -53.90 10.77
N LEU A 682 -15.24 -54.90 11.63
CA LEU A 682 -15.07 -54.79 13.08
C LEU A 682 -13.59 -54.58 13.37
N THR A 683 -13.18 -53.37 13.74
CA THR A 683 -11.80 -53.10 14.18
C THR A 683 -11.57 -53.83 15.50
N LEU A 684 -10.59 -54.72 15.52
CA LEU A 684 -10.29 -55.62 16.63
C LEU A 684 -9.16 -55.00 17.47
N LEU A 685 -9.52 -54.36 18.59
CA LEU A 685 -8.56 -53.75 19.51
C LEU A 685 -8.09 -54.80 20.53
N ARG A 686 -6.78 -55.00 20.63
CA ARG A 686 -6.14 -55.93 21.57
C ARG A 686 -5.60 -55.21 22.80
N GLN A 687 -5.35 -55.94 23.87
CA GLN A 687 -4.90 -55.40 25.15
C GLN A 687 -5.82 -54.28 25.66
N TRP A 688 -7.10 -54.61 25.82
CA TRP A 688 -8.09 -53.73 26.42
C TRP A 688 -8.50 -54.22 27.80
N VAL A 689 -8.99 -53.32 28.66
CA VAL A 689 -9.34 -53.65 30.06
C VAL A 689 -10.60 -54.51 30.14
N GLU A 690 -11.53 -54.36 29.20
CA GLU A 690 -12.78 -55.12 29.11
C GLU A 690 -13.12 -55.40 27.65
N GLY A 691 -13.51 -56.62 27.30
CA GLY A 691 -13.80 -56.98 25.92
C GLY A 691 -14.53 -58.31 25.79
N ASP A 692 -14.84 -58.68 24.55
CA ASP A 692 -15.70 -59.82 24.23
C ASP A 692 -14.96 -61.16 24.38
N GLU A 693 -13.64 -61.14 24.27
CA GLU A 693 -12.77 -62.32 24.32
C GLU A 693 -11.45 -61.97 25.02
N PHE A 694 -10.78 -62.96 25.59
CA PHE A 694 -9.45 -62.76 26.18
C PHE A 694 -8.36 -62.79 25.10
N ASP A 695 -7.38 -61.88 25.18
CA ASP A 695 -6.15 -62.04 24.42
C ASP A 695 -5.24 -63.04 25.15
N TYR A 696 -5.18 -64.27 24.62
CA TYR A 696 -4.37 -65.34 25.20
C TYR A 696 -2.89 -64.96 25.37
N ARG A 697 -2.34 -64.06 24.54
CA ARG A 697 -0.96 -63.60 24.70
C ARG A 697 -0.83 -62.71 25.95
N ALA A 698 -1.74 -61.75 26.10
CA ALA A 698 -1.78 -60.89 27.28
C ALA A 698 -2.03 -61.69 28.57
N LEU A 699 -2.82 -62.77 28.51
CA LEU A 699 -3.01 -63.70 29.64
C LEU A 699 -1.72 -64.45 30.01
N LEU A 700 -0.94 -64.90 29.02
CA LEU A 700 0.34 -65.55 29.25
C LEU A 700 1.33 -64.58 29.90
N ASP A 701 1.43 -63.36 29.37
CA ASP A 701 2.28 -62.30 29.91
C ASP A 701 1.87 -61.94 31.35
N PHE A 702 0.57 -61.83 31.63
CA PHE A 702 0.04 -61.61 32.97
C PHE A 702 0.48 -62.68 33.97
N VAL A 703 0.42 -63.95 33.59
CA VAL A 703 0.85 -65.07 34.46
C VAL A 703 2.36 -65.09 34.64
N MET A 704 3.12 -64.77 33.58
CA MET A 704 4.58 -64.66 33.64
C MET A 704 5.03 -63.54 34.57
N ASP A 705 4.48 -62.34 34.42
CA ASP A 705 4.78 -61.17 35.24
C ASP A 705 4.42 -61.41 36.71
N LYS A 706 3.24 -62.00 36.95
CA LYS A 706 2.80 -62.37 38.30
C LYS A 706 3.73 -63.39 38.96
N LYS A 707 4.26 -64.36 38.19
CA LYS A 707 5.27 -65.32 38.67
C LYS A 707 6.64 -64.67 38.88
N ALA A 708 6.97 -63.63 38.11
CA ALA A 708 8.21 -62.87 38.23
C ALA A 708 8.16 -61.78 39.34
N GLY A 709 7.01 -61.58 39.99
CA GLY A 709 6.82 -60.55 41.02
C GLY A 709 6.67 -59.13 40.45
N ILE A 710 6.43 -58.99 39.14
CA ILE A 710 6.18 -57.74 38.45
C ILE A 710 4.67 -57.47 38.47
N ILE A 711 4.25 -56.21 38.63
CA ILE A 711 2.84 -55.83 38.59
C ILE A 711 2.33 -56.00 37.15
N PRO A 712 1.41 -56.95 36.88
CA PRO A 712 0.97 -57.22 35.52
C PRO A 712 -0.10 -56.20 35.06
N SER A 713 -0.24 -56.02 33.75
CA SER A 713 -1.28 -55.17 33.18
C SER A 713 -2.67 -55.82 33.28
N ASP A 714 -3.69 -55.01 33.53
CA ASP A 714 -5.11 -55.37 33.58
C ASP A 714 -5.77 -55.46 32.18
N ARG A 715 -5.03 -55.14 31.12
CA ARG A 715 -5.49 -55.10 29.74
C ARG A 715 -5.47 -56.47 29.06
N LEU A 716 -6.36 -57.36 29.50
CA LEU A 716 -6.34 -58.78 29.12
C LEU A 716 -7.30 -59.16 27.98
N TYR A 717 -8.08 -58.22 27.46
CA TYR A 717 -9.19 -58.51 26.56
C TYR A 717 -8.99 -57.98 25.14
N ILE A 718 -9.72 -58.58 24.21
CA ILE A 718 -9.94 -58.14 22.84
C ILE A 718 -11.33 -57.50 22.77
N LYS A 719 -11.41 -56.29 22.24
CA LYS A 719 -12.67 -55.56 22.05
C LYS A 719 -12.94 -55.37 20.56
N ARG A 720 -14.09 -55.85 20.08
CA ARG A 720 -14.53 -55.65 18.69
C ARG A 720 -15.37 -54.37 18.64
N ILE A 721 -14.88 -53.34 17.97
CA ILE A 721 -15.61 -52.08 17.84
C ILE A 721 -16.12 -51.94 16.41
N LYS A 722 -17.44 -51.75 16.27
CA LYS A 722 -18.05 -51.37 15.00
C LYS A 722 -17.72 -49.89 14.76
N GLN A 723 -16.84 -49.62 13.80
CA GLN A 723 -16.48 -48.25 13.45
C GLN A 723 -17.53 -47.70 12.46
N GLN A 724 -18.46 -46.90 12.96
CA GLN A 724 -19.41 -46.19 12.10
C GLN A 724 -18.70 -44.97 11.51
N ARG A 725 -18.70 -44.87 10.18
CA ARG A 725 -18.31 -43.66 9.47
C ARG A 725 -19.54 -42.74 9.44
N ASP A 726 -19.37 -41.54 10.00
CA ASP A 726 -20.38 -40.49 10.06
C ASP A 726 -19.82 -39.27 9.31
N VAL A 727 -20.11 -39.19 8.01
CA VAL A 727 -19.60 -38.16 7.11
C VAL A 727 -20.76 -37.49 6.39
N ALA A 728 -20.77 -36.16 6.41
CA ALA A 728 -21.69 -35.32 5.66
C ALA A 728 -20.91 -34.47 4.64
N VAL A 729 -21.44 -34.34 3.42
CA VAL A 729 -20.77 -33.67 2.29
C VAL A 729 -21.60 -32.49 1.80
N LEU A 730 -21.03 -31.28 1.79
CA LEU A 730 -21.63 -30.11 1.14
C LEU A 730 -20.84 -29.76 -0.12
N LEU A 731 -21.51 -29.82 -1.28
CA LEU A 731 -20.95 -29.43 -2.57
C LEU A 731 -21.34 -27.98 -2.87
N LEU A 732 -20.36 -27.06 -2.86
CA LEU A 732 -20.58 -25.64 -3.19
C LEU A 732 -20.00 -25.32 -4.57
N VAL A 733 -20.84 -24.84 -5.48
CA VAL A 733 -20.54 -24.70 -6.92
C VAL A 733 -20.62 -23.24 -7.36
N ASP A 734 -19.64 -22.77 -8.13
CA ASP A 734 -19.65 -21.41 -8.70
C ASP A 734 -20.49 -21.39 -9.99
N LEU A 735 -21.52 -20.54 -10.04
CA LEU A 735 -22.41 -20.35 -11.18
C LEU A 735 -22.11 -19.07 -11.97
N SER A 736 -20.95 -18.44 -11.73
CA SER A 736 -20.58 -17.15 -12.31
C SER A 736 -20.20 -17.21 -13.80
N ARG A 737 -20.22 -16.03 -14.45
CA ARG A 737 -20.04 -15.82 -15.90
C ARG A 737 -18.68 -16.30 -16.45
N SER A 738 -17.70 -16.64 -15.61
CA SER A 738 -16.41 -17.22 -16.01
C SER A 738 -16.48 -18.71 -16.37
N THR A 739 -17.60 -19.38 -16.12
CA THR A 739 -17.83 -20.81 -16.42
C THR A 739 -18.45 -21.06 -17.81
N SER A 740 -18.75 -20.01 -18.58
CA SER A 740 -19.30 -20.09 -19.94
C SER A 740 -18.24 -20.25 -21.05
N ASN A 741 -16.96 -20.42 -20.69
CA ASN A 741 -15.92 -20.74 -21.66
C ASN A 741 -16.09 -22.19 -22.15
N PHE A 742 -15.86 -22.40 -23.44
CA PHE A 742 -15.80 -23.75 -24.01
C PHE A 742 -14.53 -24.46 -23.53
N VAL A 743 -14.64 -25.76 -23.27
CA VAL A 743 -13.46 -26.60 -23.03
C VAL A 743 -12.68 -26.72 -24.33
N VAL A 744 -11.35 -26.66 -24.27
CA VAL A 744 -10.46 -26.80 -25.44
C VAL A 744 -10.81 -28.10 -26.18
N ASP A 745 -11.08 -27.99 -27.48
CA ASP A 745 -11.50 -29.09 -28.37
C ASP A 745 -12.86 -29.76 -28.03
N SER A 746 -13.77 -29.07 -27.34
CA SER A 746 -15.13 -29.55 -27.04
C SER A 746 -16.22 -28.53 -27.38
N THR A 747 -17.43 -29.02 -27.67
CA THR A 747 -18.65 -28.20 -27.82
C THR A 747 -19.33 -27.88 -26.49
N GLU A 748 -18.79 -28.39 -25.37
CA GLU A 748 -19.35 -28.23 -24.03
C GLU A 748 -18.70 -27.06 -23.29
N THR A 749 -19.51 -26.36 -22.48
CA THR A 749 -18.99 -25.32 -21.60
C THR A 749 -18.40 -25.94 -20.33
N VAL A 750 -17.50 -25.22 -19.66
CA VAL A 750 -16.97 -25.62 -18.35
C VAL A 750 -18.12 -25.89 -17.36
N LEU A 751 -19.16 -25.06 -17.38
CA LEU A 751 -20.36 -25.24 -16.55
C LEU A 751 -21.11 -26.56 -16.84
N ASP A 752 -21.19 -26.98 -18.11
CA ASP A 752 -21.85 -28.24 -18.46
C ASP A 752 -21.06 -29.44 -17.92
N VAL A 753 -19.74 -29.39 -18.01
CA VAL A 753 -18.86 -30.43 -17.46
C VAL A 753 -18.94 -30.47 -15.93
N GLU A 754 -18.98 -29.32 -15.27
CA GLU A 754 -19.16 -29.24 -13.81
C GLU A 754 -20.51 -29.85 -13.38
N LYS A 755 -21.60 -29.53 -14.07
CA LYS A 755 -22.92 -30.14 -13.81
C LYS A 755 -22.90 -31.64 -14.01
N GLN A 756 -22.26 -32.14 -15.07
CA GLN A 756 -22.13 -33.57 -15.30
C GLN A 756 -21.32 -34.25 -14.18
N ALA A 757 -20.22 -33.63 -13.73
CA ALA A 757 -19.40 -34.14 -12.64
C ALA A 757 -20.17 -34.22 -11.31
N ILE A 758 -21.01 -33.23 -11.01
CA ILE A 758 -21.88 -33.25 -9.82
C ILE A 758 -22.82 -34.45 -9.85
N VAL A 759 -23.48 -34.71 -10.99
CA VAL A 759 -24.37 -35.86 -11.16
C VAL A 759 -23.64 -37.17 -10.89
N LEU A 760 -22.44 -37.34 -11.45
CA LEU A 760 -21.62 -38.54 -11.24
C LEU A 760 -21.18 -38.72 -9.78
N PHE A 761 -20.88 -37.62 -9.10
CA PHE A 761 -20.43 -37.66 -7.72
C PHE A 761 -21.58 -37.95 -6.74
N CYS A 762 -22.79 -37.44 -7.01
CA CYS A 762 -23.99 -37.77 -6.23
C CYS A 762 -24.30 -39.27 -6.28
N GLU A 763 -24.26 -39.89 -7.46
CA GLU A 763 -24.42 -41.34 -7.62
C GLU A 763 -23.39 -42.16 -6.82
N ALA A 764 -22.19 -41.61 -6.64
CA ALA A 764 -21.14 -42.25 -5.85
C ALA A 764 -21.41 -42.17 -4.35
N LEU A 765 -21.86 -41.00 -3.88
CA LEU A 765 -22.17 -40.75 -2.47
C LEU A 765 -23.38 -41.57 -2.01
N GLU A 766 -24.40 -41.72 -2.86
CA GLU A 766 -25.56 -42.59 -2.58
C GLU A 766 -25.17 -44.03 -2.30
N VAL A 767 -24.14 -44.56 -2.97
CA VAL A 767 -23.66 -45.95 -2.77
C VAL A 767 -22.98 -46.15 -1.41
N VAL A 768 -22.27 -45.14 -0.92
CA VAL A 768 -21.65 -45.18 0.43
C VAL A 768 -22.71 -44.97 1.51
N GLY A 769 -23.76 -44.20 1.23
CA GLY A 769 -24.80 -43.82 2.18
C GLY A 769 -24.44 -42.60 3.03
N ASP A 770 -23.46 -41.80 2.58
CA ASP A 770 -23.08 -40.54 3.23
C ASP A 770 -24.16 -39.46 2.94
N GLN A 771 -24.51 -38.64 3.93
CA GLN A 771 -25.47 -37.54 3.72
C GLN A 771 -24.84 -36.42 2.90
N TYR A 772 -25.55 -35.88 1.91
CA TYR A 772 -25.01 -34.77 1.11
C TYR A 772 -26.02 -33.67 0.77
N ALA A 773 -25.50 -32.48 0.51
CA ALA A 773 -26.24 -31.31 0.03
C ALA A 773 -25.45 -30.61 -1.09
N ILE A 774 -26.18 -29.96 -2.00
CA ILE A 774 -25.61 -29.21 -3.13
C ILE A 774 -26.08 -27.76 -3.02
N ALA A 775 -25.15 -26.83 -3.10
CA ALA A 775 -25.37 -25.38 -3.07
C ALA A 775 -24.61 -24.72 -4.22
N GLY A 776 -25.19 -23.65 -4.78
CA GLY A 776 -24.55 -22.84 -5.81
C GLY A 776 -24.41 -21.38 -5.36
N PHE A 777 -23.37 -20.68 -5.83
CA PHE A 777 -23.22 -19.23 -5.61
C PHE A 777 -22.95 -18.50 -6.92
N SER A 778 -23.45 -17.27 -7.06
CA SER A 778 -23.22 -16.42 -8.23
C SER A 778 -23.03 -14.97 -7.82
N GLY A 779 -22.25 -14.20 -8.59
CA GLY A 779 -22.07 -12.77 -8.36
C GLY A 779 -23.28 -11.90 -8.73
N THR A 780 -24.34 -12.49 -9.28
CA THR A 780 -25.55 -11.80 -9.74
C THR A 780 -26.79 -12.09 -8.90
N GLY A 781 -26.67 -12.88 -7.84
CA GLY A 781 -27.80 -13.47 -7.12
C GLY A 781 -28.17 -14.79 -7.76
#